data_AF-A0A7C2B5U4-F1
#
_entry.id   AF-A0A7C2B5U4-F1
#
_cell.length_a   1.000
_cell.length_b   1.000
_cell.length_c   1.000
_cell.angle_alpha   90.00
_cell.angle_beta   90.00
_cell.angle_gamma   90.00
#
_symmetry.space_group_name_H-M   'P 1'
#
loop_
_entity.id
_entity.type
_entity.pdbx_description
1 polymer ?
#
loop_
_entity_poly.entity_id
_entity_poly.type
_entity_poly.pdbx_seq_one_letter_code
_entity_poly.pdbx_strand_id
1 'polypeptide(L)'
;MNEIAVAVLWQAAWLSCALAVFPAIRSACGDEKLAIGISLAVGPALIALPVWWLSTLLRLPFTPTTLLVSFSLLAVGSWSTALLTRELAALGRGTGRGWPFLLLHTGAFAGYAVFRSFNPAIRYTEKPMELAILSSTIVSSHLPPPDPWFASKPVNYYIFGYVEMAGLAKILGIAPEVAFNLALASLFASAIVSIGAAAGHLAAAQSGGSFRWSAAILAIFLLVGVGNWQTAWALLRNPHDTLTASWWTGPGWNASRVIVDTGFPWAGPPRPTINEFPAFSFVLGDLHPHLLALPLLGAFLGSLSVVTTGTRSVPALVLAGVLLGCLWITNTWALPLAALTVVLVAAIRWWPTVSRTALHIGLLGCVAVVVALPFQVTYIPSYGLLPQDVPPTLARIPLLSRLVRTVGVVVWERSSFGELLRAHGTLLVPGALAVGVLLLGRPTTHRPRTGITVAIAGFVAILALASKTPALVLIGIPLLVAGWLLWQRESSPENWSRALPFLVAAWSGILAVEFFYLRDVFGDRMNTVFKVYFDAWALQAVALPALLLHILRSRGFLRPVSLGLVVLALLAGALYPPLSIWKWTDGFAQAQGLDGLEYLRQAHPDEAAGIQWVRGNAAADAVVLEAPGCSYGMTMEIPHSRVSMATGRPTVLGWDGHEYQWRRGSLEQLAALEERKAALREIFESPSVEHVKEVLDHYDVTYVYIGTLERSGLGANCALLGAPQADQLSDTLEQLGWQPAFVQGDVVIYARPSSSLPH
;
A
#
# COMPACT_ATOMS: atom_id res chain seq x y z
N MET A 1 -24.95 -16.34 -2.27
CA MET A 1 -25.54 -15.19 -2.99
C MET A 1 -24.92 -15.13 -4.38
N ASN A 2 -25.61 -14.60 -5.39
CA ASN A 2 -25.01 -14.31 -6.69
C ASN A 2 -23.85 -13.31 -6.49
N GLU A 3 -22.65 -13.57 -7.01
CA GLU A 3 -21.47 -12.70 -6.86
C GLU A 3 -21.73 -11.25 -7.30
N ILE A 4 -22.57 -11.05 -8.32
CA ILE A 4 -22.97 -9.71 -8.76
C ILE A 4 -23.75 -8.99 -7.66
N ALA A 5 -24.67 -9.68 -6.98
CA ALA A 5 -25.41 -9.11 -5.87
C ALA A 5 -24.49 -8.76 -4.70
N VAL A 6 -23.50 -9.61 -4.42
CA VAL A 6 -22.46 -9.36 -3.40
C VAL A 6 -21.68 -8.08 -3.75
N ALA A 7 -21.22 -7.94 -5.00
CA ALA A 7 -20.48 -6.77 -5.46
C ALA A 7 -21.32 -5.49 -5.40
N VAL A 8 -22.61 -5.55 -5.75
CA VAL A 8 -23.54 -4.42 -5.65
C VAL A 8 -23.76 -4.01 -4.19
N LEU A 9 -23.95 -4.97 -3.28
CA LEU A 9 -24.11 -4.69 -1.85
C LEU A 9 -22.84 -4.08 -1.24
N TRP A 10 -21.66 -4.61 -1.61
CA TRP A 10 -20.37 -4.06 -1.22
C TRP A 10 -20.23 -2.59 -1.65
N GLN A 11 -20.48 -2.33 -2.94
CA GLN A 11 -20.41 -0.96 -3.47
C GLN A 11 -21.44 -0.04 -2.82
N ALA A 12 -22.66 -0.51 -2.57
CA ALA A 12 -23.68 0.28 -1.87
C ALA A 12 -23.24 0.64 -0.44
N ALA A 13 -22.63 -0.30 0.30
CA ALA A 13 -22.08 -0.06 1.62
C ALA A 13 -20.92 0.96 1.58
N TRP A 14 -20.01 0.82 0.61
CA TRP A 14 -18.91 1.76 0.38
C TRP A 14 -19.43 3.19 0.14
N LEU A 15 -20.36 3.33 -0.80
CA LEU A 15 -20.97 4.62 -1.15
C LEU A 15 -21.75 5.23 0.03
N SER A 16 -22.40 4.39 0.84
CA SER A 16 -23.09 4.85 2.06
C SER A 16 -22.11 5.43 3.08
N CYS A 17 -20.95 4.79 3.29
CA CYS A 17 -19.89 5.31 4.14
C CYS A 17 -19.36 6.65 3.61
N ALA A 18 -19.14 6.78 2.30
CA ALA A 18 -18.74 8.04 1.68
C ALA A 18 -19.80 9.14 1.90
N LEU A 19 -21.09 8.83 1.73
CA LEU A 19 -22.19 9.78 1.93
C LEU A 19 -22.32 10.22 3.40
N ALA A 20 -22.03 9.35 4.37
CA ALA A 20 -22.06 9.66 5.78
C ALA A 20 -21.08 10.79 6.14
N VAL A 21 -19.84 10.74 5.63
CA VAL A 21 -18.77 11.70 5.95
C VAL A 21 -18.71 12.92 5.02
N PHE A 22 -19.40 12.85 3.88
CA PHE A 22 -19.31 13.86 2.82
C PHE A 22 -19.58 15.30 3.28
N PRO A 23 -20.66 15.60 4.03
CA PRO A 23 -20.91 16.99 4.46
C PRO A 23 -19.77 17.59 5.31
N ALA A 24 -19.22 16.83 6.26
CA ALA A 24 -18.08 17.26 7.07
C ALA A 24 -16.83 17.53 6.21
N ILE A 25 -16.50 16.65 5.26
CA ILE A 25 -15.36 16.81 4.35
C ILE A 25 -15.58 18.02 3.43
N ARG A 26 -16.79 18.22 2.93
CA ARG A 26 -17.17 19.38 2.11
C ARG A 26 -16.99 20.68 2.88
N SER A 27 -17.43 20.74 4.14
CA SER A 27 -17.22 21.90 5.00
C SER A 27 -15.73 22.18 5.22
N ALA A 28 -14.92 21.14 5.41
CA ALA A 28 -13.47 21.28 5.58
C ALA A 28 -12.76 21.77 4.31
N CYS A 29 -13.18 21.32 3.13
CA CYS A 29 -12.50 21.61 1.86
C CYS A 29 -13.03 22.85 1.14
N GLY A 30 -14.30 23.19 1.30
CA GLY A 30 -14.98 24.27 0.57
C GLY A 30 -15.19 24.00 -0.94
N ASP A 31 -14.77 22.85 -1.47
CA ASP A 31 -14.99 22.44 -2.86
C ASP A 31 -15.72 21.09 -2.92
N GLU A 32 -16.91 21.09 -3.52
CA GLU A 32 -17.77 19.90 -3.58
C GLU A 32 -17.16 18.75 -4.39
N LYS A 33 -16.47 19.04 -5.49
CA LYS A 33 -15.92 17.97 -6.35
C LYS A 33 -14.71 17.30 -5.70
N LEU A 34 -13.87 18.10 -5.03
CA LEU A 34 -12.79 17.58 -4.20
C LEU A 34 -13.35 16.77 -3.03
N ALA A 35 -14.37 17.29 -2.34
CA ALA A 35 -14.97 16.62 -1.20
C ALA A 35 -15.60 15.27 -1.57
N ILE A 36 -16.31 15.17 -2.70
CA ILE A 36 -16.79 13.88 -3.22
C ILE A 36 -15.62 12.93 -3.45
N GLY A 37 -14.55 13.41 -4.09
CA GLY A 37 -13.39 12.56 -4.38
C GLY A 37 -12.68 12.05 -3.12
N ILE A 38 -12.54 12.89 -2.09
CA ILE A 38 -12.00 12.50 -0.78
C ILE A 38 -12.96 11.52 -0.09
N SER A 39 -14.26 11.82 -0.05
CA SER A 39 -15.25 11.00 0.67
C SER A 39 -15.35 9.59 0.10
N LEU A 40 -15.34 9.47 -1.23
CA LEU A 40 -15.34 8.19 -1.93
C LEU A 40 -14.07 7.38 -1.65
N ALA A 41 -12.97 8.03 -1.27
CA ALA A 41 -11.72 7.36 -1.01
C ALA A 41 -11.50 6.94 0.44
N VAL A 42 -12.14 7.62 1.40
CA VAL A 42 -11.83 7.45 2.84
C VAL A 42 -13.05 7.17 3.71
N GLY A 43 -14.25 7.14 3.13
CA GLY A 43 -15.51 6.90 3.86
C GLY A 43 -15.41 5.69 4.79
N PRO A 44 -15.18 4.48 4.27
CA PRO A 44 -15.06 3.28 5.10
C PRO A 44 -13.92 3.37 6.14
N ALA A 45 -12.74 3.85 5.76
CA ALA A 45 -11.64 4.08 6.71
C ALA A 45 -12.05 4.99 7.88
N LEU A 46 -12.75 6.09 7.63
CA LEU A 46 -13.20 7.01 8.69
C LEU A 46 -14.29 6.39 9.57
N ILE A 47 -15.13 5.49 9.04
CA ILE A 47 -16.11 4.73 9.84
C ILE A 47 -15.42 3.70 10.73
N ALA A 48 -14.39 3.02 10.23
CA ALA A 48 -13.63 2.02 10.96
C ALA A 48 -12.72 2.64 12.03
N LEU A 49 -12.23 3.86 11.82
CA LEU A 49 -11.21 4.50 12.67
C LEU A 49 -11.59 4.61 14.16
N PRO A 50 -12.79 5.10 14.56
CA PRO A 50 -13.17 5.15 15.97
C PRO A 50 -13.24 3.76 16.61
N VAL A 51 -13.75 2.77 15.87
CA VAL A 51 -13.85 1.39 16.36
C VAL A 51 -12.46 0.80 16.54
N TRP A 52 -11.57 0.99 15.57
CA TRP A 52 -10.17 0.57 15.67
C TRP A 52 -9.47 1.19 16.89
N TRP A 53 -9.64 2.49 17.10
CA TRP A 53 -9.01 3.23 18.19
C TRP A 53 -9.51 2.74 19.56
N LEU A 54 -10.83 2.65 19.73
CA LEU A 54 -11.47 2.21 20.97
C LEU A 54 -11.27 0.70 21.21
N SER A 55 -11.22 -0.11 20.16
CA SER A 55 -10.97 -1.55 20.30
C SER A 55 -9.54 -1.81 20.76
N THR A 56 -8.55 -1.16 20.16
CA THR A 56 -7.13 -1.34 20.48
C THR A 56 -6.78 -0.86 21.89
N LEU A 57 -7.32 0.28 22.35
CA LEU A 57 -6.97 0.85 23.65
C LEU A 57 -7.95 0.49 24.78
N LEU A 58 -9.24 0.42 24.48
CA LEU A 58 -10.30 0.26 25.49
C LEU A 58 -11.03 -1.09 25.37
N ARG A 59 -10.54 -2.01 24.53
CA ARG A 59 -11.11 -3.35 24.32
C ARG A 59 -12.58 -3.34 23.88
N LEU A 60 -13.02 -2.27 23.20
CA LEU A 60 -14.33 -2.25 22.54
C LEU A 60 -14.41 -3.43 21.53
N PRO A 61 -15.48 -4.23 21.52
CA PRO A 61 -15.62 -5.31 20.55
C PRO A 61 -15.64 -4.80 19.11
N PHE A 62 -14.93 -5.47 18.20
CA PHE A 62 -14.97 -5.24 16.76
C PHE A 62 -16.06 -6.10 16.12
N THR A 63 -17.29 -5.57 16.12
CA THR A 63 -18.52 -6.27 15.68
C THR A 63 -19.28 -5.46 14.63
N PRO A 64 -20.24 -6.06 13.88
CA PRO A 64 -21.12 -5.30 13.00
C PRO A 64 -21.84 -4.17 13.75
N THR A 65 -22.30 -4.42 14.97
CA THR A 65 -23.04 -3.45 15.77
C THR A 65 -22.18 -2.22 16.10
N THR A 66 -20.95 -2.40 16.56
CA THR A 66 -20.07 -1.27 16.90
C THR A 66 -19.68 -0.46 15.66
N LEU A 67 -19.51 -1.11 14.51
CA LEU A 67 -19.27 -0.44 13.23
C LEU A 67 -20.49 0.37 12.76
N LEU A 68 -21.70 -0.19 12.86
CA LEU A 68 -22.95 0.50 12.51
C LEU A 68 -23.24 1.68 13.45
N VAL A 69 -22.88 1.58 14.74
CA VAL A 69 -22.94 2.70 15.68
C VAL A 69 -21.95 3.80 15.28
N SER A 70 -20.70 3.46 14.98
CA SER A 70 -19.71 4.41 14.47
C SER A 70 -20.20 5.13 13.20
N PHE A 71 -20.72 4.35 12.23
CA PHE A 71 -21.37 4.86 11.03
C PHE A 71 -22.48 5.86 11.35
N SER A 72 -23.41 5.48 12.23
CA SER A 72 -24.56 6.30 12.59
C SER A 72 -24.16 7.60 13.28
N LEU A 73 -23.21 7.55 14.23
CA LEU A 73 -22.72 8.73 14.94
C LEU A 73 -22.02 9.71 13.99
N LEU A 74 -21.16 9.21 13.09
CA LEU A 74 -20.47 10.05 12.11
C LEU A 74 -21.42 10.63 11.07
N ALA A 75 -22.38 9.83 10.59
CA ALA A 75 -23.43 10.31 9.69
C ALA A 75 -24.27 11.41 10.36
N VAL A 76 -24.80 11.16 11.55
CA VAL A 76 -25.62 12.13 12.29
C VAL A 76 -24.81 13.39 12.58
N GLY A 77 -23.57 13.28 13.04
CA GLY A 77 -22.70 14.43 13.31
C GLY A 77 -22.42 15.27 12.06
N SER A 78 -22.04 14.62 10.96
CA SER A 78 -21.75 15.26 9.67
C SER A 78 -22.97 15.98 9.08
N TRP A 79 -24.12 15.30 9.03
CA TRP A 79 -25.36 15.86 8.48
C TRP A 79 -26.01 16.90 9.39
N SER A 80 -25.94 16.74 10.71
CA SER A 80 -26.39 17.77 11.67
C SER A 80 -25.56 19.05 11.53
N THR A 81 -24.24 18.92 11.34
CA THR A 81 -23.37 20.08 11.08
C THR A 81 -23.79 20.80 9.80
N ALA A 82 -24.11 20.06 8.73
CA ALA A 82 -24.59 20.64 7.48
C ALA A 82 -25.96 21.32 7.59
N LEU A 83 -26.87 20.77 8.42
CA LEU A 83 -28.15 21.40 8.78
C LEU A 83 -27.93 22.73 9.51
N LEU A 84 -27.14 22.70 10.58
CA LEU A 84 -26.92 23.85 11.45
C LEU A 84 -26.15 24.99 10.76
N THR A 85 -25.22 24.66 9.87
CA THR A 85 -24.43 25.64 9.10
C THR A 85 -25.16 26.16 7.85
N ARG A 86 -26.41 25.74 7.60
CA ARG A 86 -27.19 26.03 6.38
C ARG A 86 -26.48 25.62 5.08
N GLU A 87 -25.49 24.73 5.17
CA GLU A 87 -24.78 24.19 4.01
C GLU A 87 -25.69 23.29 3.18
N LEU A 88 -26.76 22.72 3.75
CA LEU A 88 -27.76 21.97 3.00
C LEU A 88 -28.45 22.77 1.89
N ALA A 89 -28.72 24.05 2.12
CA ALA A 89 -29.29 24.89 1.09
C ALA A 89 -28.26 25.21 -0.02
N ALA A 90 -26.96 25.17 0.30
CA ALA A 90 -25.89 25.25 -0.69
C ALA A 90 -25.67 23.92 -1.41
N LEU A 91 -25.92 22.79 -0.75
CA LEU A 91 -26.01 21.48 -1.37
C LEU A 91 -27.16 21.48 -2.37
N GLY A 92 -28.42 21.66 -1.96
CA GLY A 92 -29.57 21.63 -2.88
C GLY A 92 -29.53 22.63 -4.05
N ARG A 93 -28.79 23.75 -3.92
CA ARG A 93 -28.59 24.74 -5.01
C ARG A 93 -27.36 24.45 -5.89
N GLY A 94 -26.46 23.55 -5.48
CA GLY A 94 -25.20 23.22 -6.15
C GLY A 94 -25.04 21.75 -6.56
N THR A 95 -25.93 20.85 -6.12
CA THR A 95 -25.85 19.37 -6.07
C THR A 95 -25.80 18.60 -7.39
N GLY A 96 -25.35 19.21 -8.48
CA GLY A 96 -25.26 18.53 -9.78
C GLY A 96 -23.85 18.42 -10.36
N ARG A 97 -22.78 18.77 -9.62
CA ARG A 97 -21.47 19.02 -10.28
C ARG A 97 -20.36 18.03 -9.94
N GLY A 98 -20.54 17.17 -8.94
CA GLY A 98 -19.58 16.12 -8.59
C GLY A 98 -20.00 14.70 -8.96
N TRP A 99 -21.19 14.49 -9.54
CA TRP A 99 -21.64 13.18 -10.03
C TRP A 99 -20.66 12.50 -11.02
N PRO A 100 -19.82 13.21 -11.82
CA PRO A 100 -18.88 12.51 -12.69
C PRO A 100 -17.87 11.67 -11.89
N PHE A 101 -17.47 12.12 -10.69
CA PHE A 101 -16.61 11.31 -9.83
C PHE A 101 -17.35 10.12 -9.20
N LEU A 102 -18.64 10.26 -8.89
CA LEU A 102 -19.46 9.14 -8.42
C LEU A 102 -19.65 8.08 -9.51
N LEU A 103 -19.98 8.49 -10.74
CA LEU A 103 -20.09 7.56 -11.87
C LEU A 103 -18.74 6.94 -12.23
N LEU A 104 -17.66 7.72 -12.19
CA LEU A 104 -16.32 7.20 -12.40
C LEU A 104 -15.96 6.16 -11.32
N HIS A 105 -16.25 6.43 -10.04
CA HIS A 105 -15.99 5.48 -8.96
C HIS A 105 -16.73 4.17 -9.17
N THR A 106 -18.06 4.24 -9.32
CA THR A 106 -18.89 3.04 -9.50
C THR A 106 -18.56 2.29 -10.79
N GLY A 107 -18.31 3.01 -11.89
CA GLY A 107 -17.91 2.39 -13.16
C GLY A 107 -16.53 1.76 -13.11
N ALA A 108 -15.56 2.39 -12.44
CA ALA A 108 -14.22 1.84 -12.25
C ALA A 108 -14.21 0.66 -11.30
N PHE A 109 -15.03 0.69 -10.24
CA PHE A 109 -15.25 -0.46 -9.35
C PHE A 109 -15.78 -1.66 -10.16
N ALA A 110 -16.85 -1.46 -10.93
CA ALA A 110 -17.44 -2.52 -11.74
C ALA A 110 -16.43 -3.04 -12.80
N GLY A 111 -15.75 -2.14 -13.51
CA GLY A 111 -14.75 -2.51 -14.52
C GLY A 111 -13.57 -3.27 -13.92
N TYR A 112 -13.09 -2.86 -12.74
CA TYR A 112 -11.99 -3.55 -12.07
C TYR A 112 -12.44 -4.89 -11.47
N ALA A 113 -13.66 -4.99 -10.92
CA ALA A 113 -14.21 -6.27 -10.48
C ALA A 113 -14.33 -7.26 -11.64
N VAL A 114 -14.78 -6.80 -12.81
CA VAL A 114 -14.78 -7.61 -14.04
C VAL A 114 -13.35 -8.02 -14.42
N PHE A 115 -12.38 -7.10 -14.40
CA PHE A 115 -10.97 -7.43 -14.65
C PHE A 115 -10.44 -8.50 -13.68
N ARG A 116 -10.70 -8.35 -12.37
CA ARG A 116 -10.32 -9.35 -11.37
C ARG A 116 -10.96 -10.70 -11.61
N SER A 117 -12.16 -10.74 -12.17
CA SER A 117 -12.83 -12.00 -12.45
C SER A 117 -12.11 -12.89 -13.46
N PHE A 118 -11.18 -12.37 -14.27
CA PHE A 118 -10.37 -13.18 -15.18
C PHE A 118 -9.15 -13.84 -14.51
N ASN A 119 -8.77 -13.38 -13.31
CA ASN A 119 -7.66 -13.97 -12.56
C ASN A 119 -7.86 -13.75 -11.04
N PRO A 120 -8.91 -14.30 -10.41
CA PRO A 120 -9.25 -14.01 -9.01
C PRO A 120 -8.33 -14.70 -8.00
N ALA A 121 -7.53 -15.67 -8.44
CA ALA A 121 -6.80 -16.61 -7.58
C ALA A 121 -5.83 -15.95 -6.60
N ILE A 122 -5.94 -16.34 -5.32
CA ILE A 122 -5.09 -15.89 -4.21
C ILE A 122 -4.08 -17.00 -3.90
N ARG A 123 -3.08 -17.17 -4.77
CA ARG A 123 -2.08 -18.26 -4.63
C ARG A 123 -0.62 -17.86 -4.85
N TYR A 124 -0.37 -16.75 -5.55
CA TYR A 124 0.99 -16.29 -5.86
C TYR A 124 1.38 -15.08 -5.01
N THR A 125 2.69 -14.80 -4.97
CA THR A 125 3.29 -13.63 -4.32
C THR A 125 2.82 -13.49 -2.87
N GLU A 126 2.45 -12.30 -2.40
CA GLU A 126 2.05 -12.06 -1.01
C GLU A 126 0.54 -12.22 -0.77
N LYS A 127 -0.25 -12.53 -1.81
CA LYS A 127 -1.71 -12.70 -1.69
C LYS A 127 -2.12 -13.64 -0.57
N PRO A 128 -1.46 -14.81 -0.37
CA PRO A 128 -1.77 -15.68 0.77
C PRO A 128 -1.62 -14.99 2.13
N MET A 129 -0.54 -14.23 2.34
CA MET A 129 -0.32 -13.48 3.57
C MET A 129 -1.40 -12.41 3.78
N GLU A 130 -1.75 -11.69 2.72
CA GLU A 130 -2.75 -10.64 2.81
C GLU A 130 -4.16 -11.20 3.05
N LEU A 131 -4.48 -12.35 2.46
CA LEU A 131 -5.71 -13.08 2.77
C LEU A 131 -5.69 -13.59 4.22
N ALA A 132 -4.57 -14.09 4.74
CA ALA A 132 -4.47 -14.54 6.12
C ALA A 132 -4.79 -13.42 7.12
N ILE A 133 -4.18 -12.24 6.93
CA ILE A 133 -4.44 -11.06 7.78
C ILE A 133 -5.89 -10.60 7.64
N LEU A 134 -6.43 -10.54 6.42
CA LEU A 134 -7.82 -10.16 6.17
C LEU A 134 -8.80 -11.14 6.82
N SER A 135 -8.62 -12.44 6.62
CA SER A 135 -9.44 -13.50 7.20
C SER A 135 -9.44 -13.44 8.72
N SER A 136 -8.27 -13.35 9.35
CA SER A 136 -8.13 -13.21 10.81
C SER A 136 -8.86 -11.97 11.33
N THR A 137 -8.73 -10.83 10.62
CA THR A 137 -9.41 -9.59 11.00
C THR A 137 -10.93 -9.69 10.84
N ILE A 138 -11.43 -10.39 9.81
CA ILE A 138 -12.87 -10.60 9.59
C ILE A 138 -13.49 -11.45 10.69
N VAL A 139 -12.81 -12.51 11.14
CA VAL A 139 -13.38 -13.43 12.14
C VAL A 139 -13.21 -12.91 13.57
N SER A 140 -12.15 -12.15 13.86
CA SER A 140 -11.88 -11.63 15.19
C SER A 140 -12.97 -10.68 15.72
N SER A 141 -13.26 -10.76 17.02
CA SER A 141 -14.11 -9.81 17.76
C SER A 141 -13.31 -8.72 18.48
N HIS A 142 -11.97 -8.74 18.41
CA HIS A 142 -11.08 -7.80 19.10
C HIS A 142 -9.94 -7.34 18.19
N LEU A 143 -9.44 -6.13 18.44
CA LEU A 143 -8.28 -5.57 17.74
C LEU A 143 -7.14 -5.25 18.74
N PRO A 144 -5.86 -5.39 18.34
CA PRO A 144 -5.40 -6.00 17.08
C PRO A 144 -5.81 -7.49 16.95
N PRO A 145 -6.05 -7.99 15.72
CA PRO A 145 -6.48 -9.36 15.51
C PRO A 145 -5.36 -10.35 15.88
N PRO A 146 -5.71 -11.61 16.20
CA PRO A 146 -4.72 -12.65 16.42
C PRO A 146 -3.88 -12.86 15.16
N ASP A 147 -2.60 -13.16 15.35
CA ASP A 147 -1.73 -13.50 14.25
C ASP A 147 -2.14 -14.85 13.65
N PRO A 148 -2.54 -14.92 12.36
CA PRO A 148 -2.95 -16.17 11.75
C PRO A 148 -1.81 -17.20 11.74
N TRP A 149 -0.55 -16.75 11.82
CA TRP A 149 0.64 -17.58 11.64
C TRP A 149 1.54 -17.60 12.87
N PHE A 150 1.05 -17.12 14.01
CA PHE A 150 1.78 -17.14 15.27
C PHE A 150 0.82 -17.12 16.47
N ALA A 151 0.14 -18.26 16.68
CA ALA A 151 -0.88 -18.42 17.72
C ALA A 151 -0.47 -17.84 19.09
N SER A 152 -1.42 -17.27 19.83
CA SER A 152 -1.28 -16.53 21.10
C SER A 152 -0.68 -15.12 21.03
N LYS A 153 -0.25 -14.65 19.86
CA LYS A 153 0.24 -13.26 19.68
C LYS A 153 -0.68 -12.50 18.72
N PRO A 154 -0.78 -11.16 18.84
CA PRO A 154 -1.44 -10.35 17.84
C PRO A 154 -0.54 -10.15 16.61
N VAL A 155 -1.15 -9.82 15.48
CA VAL A 155 -0.42 -9.41 14.25
C VAL A 155 0.45 -8.19 14.55
N ASN A 156 1.75 -8.26 14.27
CA ASN A 156 2.67 -7.12 14.35
C ASN A 156 2.95 -6.50 12.97
N TYR A 157 1.93 -5.91 12.36
CA TYR A 157 1.99 -5.33 11.01
C TYR A 157 1.09 -4.10 10.86
N TYR A 158 1.14 -3.43 9.70
CA TYR A 158 0.31 -2.25 9.39
C TYR A 158 -1.14 -2.67 9.08
N ILE A 159 -1.94 -2.97 10.10
CA ILE A 159 -3.22 -3.66 9.93
C ILE A 159 -4.42 -2.78 9.56
N PHE A 160 -4.33 -1.45 9.65
CA PHE A 160 -5.53 -0.60 9.60
C PHE A 160 -6.29 -0.70 8.25
N GLY A 161 -5.57 -0.82 7.14
CA GLY A 161 -6.20 -1.05 5.83
C GLY A 161 -6.97 -2.38 5.77
N TYR A 162 -6.50 -3.43 6.44
CA TYR A 162 -7.23 -4.69 6.54
C TYR A 162 -8.45 -4.56 7.46
N VAL A 163 -8.37 -3.76 8.53
CA VAL A 163 -9.51 -3.44 9.41
C VAL A 163 -10.61 -2.70 8.66
N GLU A 164 -10.26 -1.78 7.75
CA GLU A 164 -11.21 -1.12 6.86
C GLU A 164 -11.98 -2.13 5.99
N MET A 165 -11.26 -3.01 5.29
CA MET A 165 -11.88 -4.00 4.39
C MET A 165 -12.66 -5.07 5.18
N ALA A 166 -12.10 -5.53 6.29
CA ALA A 166 -12.73 -6.50 7.18
C ALA A 166 -14.01 -5.95 7.81
N GLY A 167 -14.05 -4.67 8.16
CA GLY A 167 -15.24 -4.03 8.70
C GLY A 167 -16.43 -4.09 7.75
N LEU A 168 -16.20 -3.79 6.46
CA LEU A 168 -17.24 -3.93 5.42
C LEU A 168 -17.65 -5.39 5.22
N ALA A 169 -16.68 -6.30 5.08
CA ALA A 169 -16.95 -7.72 4.89
C ALA A 169 -17.76 -8.31 6.06
N LYS A 170 -17.43 -7.93 7.30
CA LYS A 170 -18.09 -8.37 8.53
C LYS A 170 -19.54 -7.86 8.63
N ILE A 171 -19.80 -6.61 8.26
CA ILE A 171 -21.19 -6.07 8.21
C ILE A 171 -22.04 -6.83 7.19
N LEU A 172 -21.46 -7.16 6.04
CA LEU A 172 -22.18 -7.77 4.91
C LEU A 172 -22.19 -9.30 4.93
N GLY A 173 -21.44 -9.95 5.83
CA GLY A 173 -21.30 -11.40 5.88
C GLY A 173 -20.62 -11.98 4.63
N ILE A 174 -19.63 -11.27 4.08
CA ILE A 174 -18.91 -11.67 2.86
C ILE A 174 -17.67 -12.49 3.22
N ALA A 175 -17.46 -13.60 2.51
CA ALA A 175 -16.31 -14.47 2.71
C ALA A 175 -14.98 -13.75 2.35
N PRO A 176 -13.88 -14.00 3.09
CA PRO A 176 -12.60 -13.30 2.90
C PRO A 176 -12.08 -13.31 1.45
N GLU A 177 -12.17 -14.44 0.77
CA GLU A 177 -11.69 -14.66 -0.59
C GLU A 177 -12.42 -13.83 -1.66
N VAL A 178 -13.70 -13.51 -1.43
CA VAL A 178 -14.47 -12.61 -2.28
C VAL A 178 -14.23 -11.16 -1.86
N ALA A 179 -14.19 -10.88 -0.54
CA ALA A 179 -13.91 -9.56 0.00
C ALA A 179 -12.55 -9.02 -0.46
N PHE A 180 -11.54 -9.89 -0.60
CA PHE A 180 -10.22 -9.54 -1.11
C PHE A 180 -10.29 -8.91 -2.51
N ASN A 181 -10.98 -9.54 -3.45
CA ASN A 181 -11.11 -9.05 -4.82
C ASN A 181 -12.00 -7.79 -4.91
N LEU A 182 -13.04 -7.69 -4.08
CA LEU A 182 -13.88 -6.49 -3.99
C LEU A 182 -13.16 -5.30 -3.34
N ALA A 183 -12.28 -5.56 -2.37
CA ALA A 183 -11.40 -4.56 -1.77
C ALA A 183 -10.47 -3.96 -2.83
N LEU A 184 -9.80 -4.78 -3.65
CA LEU A 184 -8.97 -4.29 -4.75
C LEU A 184 -9.75 -3.40 -5.74
N ALA A 185 -10.97 -3.80 -6.10
CA ALA A 185 -11.85 -2.99 -6.96
C ALA A 185 -12.20 -1.64 -6.34
N SER A 186 -12.45 -1.62 -5.03
CA SER A 186 -12.76 -0.41 -4.28
C SER A 186 -11.56 0.51 -4.15
N LEU A 187 -10.37 -0.04 -3.91
CA LEU A 187 -9.11 0.70 -3.85
C LEU A 187 -8.78 1.33 -5.21
N PHE A 188 -8.96 0.60 -6.32
CA PHE A 188 -8.75 1.13 -7.67
C PHE A 188 -9.65 2.33 -7.95
N ALA A 189 -10.96 2.17 -7.75
CA ALA A 189 -11.95 3.23 -7.96
C ALA A 189 -11.67 4.46 -7.07
N SER A 190 -11.28 4.22 -5.82
CA SER A 190 -11.01 5.26 -4.83
C SER A 190 -9.71 6.01 -5.09
N ALA A 191 -8.66 5.32 -5.54
CA ALA A 191 -7.37 5.92 -5.88
C ALA A 191 -7.49 6.87 -7.07
N ILE A 192 -8.13 6.44 -8.17
CA ILE A 192 -8.26 7.28 -9.37
C ILE A 192 -9.11 8.53 -9.09
N VAL A 193 -10.17 8.39 -8.28
CA VAL A 193 -11.09 9.50 -7.99
C VAL A 193 -10.45 10.51 -7.03
N SER A 194 -9.76 10.07 -5.97
CA SER A 194 -9.08 10.99 -5.04
C SER A 194 -7.91 11.74 -5.71
N ILE A 195 -7.09 11.05 -6.50
CA ILE A 195 -5.96 11.65 -7.25
C ILE A 195 -6.49 12.61 -8.33
N GLY A 196 -7.50 12.21 -9.09
CA GLY A 196 -8.14 13.05 -10.10
C GLY A 196 -8.78 14.30 -9.49
N ALA A 197 -9.43 14.16 -8.34
CA ALA A 197 -10.04 15.27 -7.62
C ALA A 197 -9.00 16.26 -7.06
N ALA A 198 -7.89 15.77 -6.50
CA ALA A 198 -6.78 16.59 -6.01
C ALA A 198 -6.12 17.40 -7.15
N ALA A 199 -5.79 16.75 -8.27
CA ALA A 199 -5.22 17.41 -9.44
C ALA A 199 -6.19 18.42 -10.07
N GLY A 200 -7.47 18.06 -10.17
CA GLY A 200 -8.52 18.93 -10.65
C GLY A 200 -8.71 20.17 -9.78
N HIS A 201 -8.60 20.03 -8.45
CA HIS A 201 -8.65 21.16 -7.52
C HIS A 201 -7.48 22.12 -7.76
N LEU A 202 -6.24 21.59 -7.82
CA LEU A 202 -5.06 22.40 -8.13
C LEU A 202 -5.22 23.14 -9.45
N ALA A 203 -5.55 22.46 -10.54
CA ALA A 203 -5.72 23.07 -11.85
C ALA A 203 -6.86 24.11 -11.91
N ALA A 204 -7.97 23.85 -11.19
CA ALA A 204 -9.08 24.80 -11.11
C ALA A 204 -8.66 26.10 -10.41
N ALA A 205 -7.91 25.98 -9.32
CA ALA A 205 -7.38 27.13 -8.59
C ALA A 205 -6.43 27.98 -9.47
N GLN A 206 -5.84 27.40 -10.53
CA GLN A 206 -4.97 28.11 -11.47
C GLN A 206 -5.66 28.72 -12.68
N SER A 207 -6.83 28.19 -13.06
CA SER A 207 -7.46 28.48 -14.35
C SER A 207 -8.88 29.02 -14.24
N GLY A 208 -9.39 29.29 -13.04
CA GLY A 208 -10.80 29.65 -12.85
C GLY A 208 -11.76 28.49 -13.14
N GLY A 209 -11.26 27.25 -13.17
CA GLY A 209 -12.06 26.04 -13.34
C GLY A 209 -12.07 25.42 -14.75
N SER A 210 -11.66 26.14 -15.79
CA SER A 210 -11.76 25.67 -17.20
C SER A 210 -11.02 24.36 -17.46
N PHE A 211 -9.92 24.09 -16.75
CA PHE A 211 -9.08 22.89 -16.97
C PHE A 211 -9.26 21.81 -15.91
N ARG A 212 -10.25 21.93 -15.01
CA ARG A 212 -10.43 20.99 -13.89
C ARG A 212 -10.51 19.54 -14.36
N TRP A 213 -11.42 19.25 -15.29
CA TRP A 213 -11.70 17.88 -15.72
C TRP A 213 -10.58 17.31 -16.58
N SER A 214 -9.99 18.11 -17.47
CA SER A 214 -8.80 17.70 -18.24
C SER A 214 -7.63 17.35 -17.31
N ALA A 215 -7.42 18.12 -16.25
CA ALA A 215 -6.40 17.82 -15.26
C ALA A 215 -6.72 16.55 -14.45
N ALA A 216 -7.98 16.34 -14.07
CA ALA A 216 -8.41 15.13 -13.39
C ALA A 216 -8.20 13.88 -14.28
N ILE A 217 -8.63 13.92 -15.54
CA ILE A 217 -8.44 12.83 -16.51
C ILE A 217 -6.94 12.55 -16.73
N LEU A 218 -6.14 13.61 -16.90
CA LEU A 218 -4.70 13.44 -17.05
C LEU A 218 -4.07 12.83 -15.80
N ALA A 219 -4.45 13.25 -14.58
CA ALA A 219 -3.94 12.65 -13.35
C ALA A 219 -4.25 11.16 -13.25
N ILE A 220 -5.48 10.76 -13.62
CA ILE A 220 -5.90 9.35 -13.65
C ILE A 220 -5.05 8.57 -14.67
N PHE A 221 -4.87 9.13 -15.86
CA PHE A 221 -4.02 8.53 -16.89
C PHE A 221 -2.56 8.40 -16.44
N LEU A 222 -2.00 9.40 -15.76
CA LEU A 222 -0.63 9.34 -15.21
C LEU A 222 -0.51 8.33 -14.06
N LEU A 223 -1.58 8.12 -13.28
CA LEU A 223 -1.57 7.18 -12.16
C LEU A 223 -1.60 5.72 -12.64
N VAL A 224 -2.57 5.36 -13.49
CA VAL A 224 -2.85 3.96 -13.86
C VAL A 224 -2.85 3.68 -15.36
N GLY A 225 -2.90 4.71 -16.21
CA GLY A 225 -2.92 4.58 -17.67
C GLY A 225 -1.53 4.50 -18.32
N VAL A 226 -0.47 4.68 -17.53
CA VAL A 226 0.93 4.58 -17.98
C VAL A 226 1.75 3.77 -16.97
N GLY A 227 2.76 3.07 -17.48
CA GLY A 227 3.84 2.50 -16.67
C GLY A 227 5.17 3.19 -16.93
N ASN A 228 6.26 2.55 -16.52
CA ASN A 228 7.61 3.02 -16.80
C ASN A 228 8.06 2.65 -18.24
N TRP A 229 9.27 3.04 -18.65
CA TRP A 229 9.75 2.81 -20.02
C TRP A 229 10.43 1.45 -20.23
N GLN A 230 10.40 0.54 -19.25
CA GLN A 230 11.04 -0.77 -19.38
C GLN A 230 10.43 -1.59 -20.53
N THR A 231 9.11 -1.57 -20.67
CA THR A 231 8.41 -2.29 -21.75
C THR A 231 8.73 -1.69 -23.11
N ALA A 232 8.69 -0.36 -23.25
CA ALA A 232 9.06 0.32 -24.49
C ALA A 232 10.50 -0.01 -24.90
N TRP A 233 11.42 0.01 -23.93
CA TRP A 233 12.81 -0.35 -24.13
C TRP A 233 13.00 -1.80 -24.58
N ALA A 234 12.30 -2.74 -23.95
CA ALA A 234 12.35 -4.16 -24.31
C ALA A 234 11.83 -4.39 -25.74
N LEU A 235 10.72 -3.75 -26.11
CA LEU A 235 10.15 -3.81 -27.46
C LEU A 235 11.09 -3.24 -28.52
N LEU A 236 11.81 -2.15 -28.22
CA LEU A 236 12.79 -1.58 -29.14
C LEU A 236 14.02 -2.46 -29.35
N ARG A 237 14.41 -3.24 -28.34
CA ARG A 237 15.58 -4.13 -28.42
C ARG A 237 15.26 -5.47 -29.06
N ASN A 238 14.26 -6.17 -28.52
CA ASN A 238 13.89 -7.53 -28.92
C ASN A 238 12.35 -7.65 -28.94
N PRO A 239 11.67 -7.16 -29.99
CA PRO A 239 10.21 -7.11 -30.03
C PRO A 239 9.59 -8.51 -30.00
N HIS A 240 10.16 -9.48 -30.71
CA HIS A 240 9.65 -10.85 -30.75
C HIS A 240 9.64 -11.47 -29.35
N ASP A 241 10.80 -11.52 -28.69
CA ASP A 241 10.94 -12.11 -27.35
C ASP A 241 10.07 -11.40 -26.31
N THR A 242 9.95 -10.07 -26.40
CA THR A 242 9.12 -9.29 -25.48
C THR A 242 7.63 -9.63 -25.64
N LEU A 243 7.17 -9.85 -26.87
CA LEU A 243 5.78 -10.18 -27.17
C LEU A 243 5.44 -11.65 -26.88
N THR A 244 6.39 -12.57 -27.05
CA THR A 244 6.18 -14.02 -26.80
C THR A 244 6.39 -14.42 -25.34
N ALA A 245 7.17 -13.67 -24.56
CA ALA A 245 7.38 -13.97 -23.14
C ALA A 245 6.08 -13.97 -22.32
N SER A 246 6.03 -14.80 -21.27
CA SER A 246 4.93 -14.81 -20.31
C SER A 246 4.85 -13.51 -19.50
N TRP A 247 3.80 -13.32 -18.69
CA TRP A 247 3.76 -12.17 -17.77
C TRP A 247 4.94 -12.19 -16.78
N TRP A 248 5.25 -13.36 -16.22
CA TRP A 248 6.28 -13.56 -15.19
C TRP A 248 7.72 -13.43 -15.70
N THR A 249 7.97 -13.89 -16.93
CA THR A 249 9.31 -13.83 -17.53
C THR A 249 9.52 -12.62 -18.44
N GLY A 250 8.44 -11.90 -18.74
CA GLY A 250 8.41 -10.84 -19.74
C GLY A 250 8.05 -9.46 -19.19
N PRO A 251 7.36 -8.62 -19.99
CA PRO A 251 7.15 -7.21 -19.69
C PRO A 251 6.26 -6.95 -18.47
N GLY A 252 5.48 -7.95 -18.01
CA GLY A 252 4.66 -7.85 -16.80
C GLY A 252 5.51 -7.66 -15.56
N TRP A 253 6.28 -8.68 -15.20
CA TRP A 253 7.14 -8.69 -14.01
C TRP A 253 8.36 -7.78 -14.14
N ASN A 254 9.05 -7.80 -15.28
CA ASN A 254 10.32 -7.08 -15.48
C ASN A 254 10.18 -5.56 -15.34
N ALA A 255 8.98 -5.00 -15.58
CA ALA A 255 8.71 -3.59 -15.36
C ALA A 255 8.85 -3.17 -13.89
N SER A 256 8.76 -4.09 -12.93
CA SER A 256 8.94 -3.82 -11.49
C SER A 256 10.35 -4.10 -10.96
N ARG A 257 11.31 -4.41 -11.83
CA ARG A 257 12.69 -4.84 -11.47
C ARG A 257 13.74 -4.11 -12.32
N VAL A 258 13.57 -2.80 -12.48
CA VAL A 258 14.37 -1.96 -13.38
C VAL A 258 15.68 -1.49 -12.74
N ILE A 259 15.65 -1.12 -11.45
CA ILE A 259 16.81 -0.63 -10.70
C ILE A 259 17.51 -1.84 -10.09
N VAL A 260 18.78 -2.05 -10.45
CA VAL A 260 19.60 -3.15 -9.94
C VAL A 260 20.76 -2.61 -9.13
N ASP A 261 20.89 -3.06 -7.89
CA ASP A 261 22.03 -2.74 -7.05
C ASP A 261 23.17 -3.72 -7.34
N THR A 262 24.29 -3.18 -7.85
CA THR A 262 25.50 -3.95 -8.18
C THR A 262 26.57 -3.80 -7.11
N GLY A 263 27.26 -4.89 -6.82
CA GLY A 263 28.34 -4.90 -5.83
C GLY A 263 27.86 -4.77 -4.38
N PHE A 264 26.63 -5.21 -4.08
CA PHE A 264 26.02 -5.14 -2.75
C PHE A 264 26.03 -6.48 -1.97
N PRO A 265 26.44 -6.48 -0.69
CA PRO A 265 27.45 -5.59 -0.12
C PRO A 265 28.84 -6.04 -0.62
N TRP A 266 29.67 -5.10 -1.07
CA TRP A 266 31.08 -5.29 -1.44
C TRP A 266 31.33 -6.41 -2.47
N ALA A 267 31.14 -6.12 -3.76
CA ALA A 267 31.31 -7.09 -4.86
C ALA A 267 30.31 -8.27 -4.85
N GLY A 268 29.21 -8.15 -4.10
CA GLY A 268 28.10 -9.09 -4.17
C GLY A 268 27.39 -9.10 -5.53
N PRO A 269 26.65 -10.20 -5.84
CA PRO A 269 25.95 -10.34 -7.11
C PRO A 269 24.90 -9.23 -7.30
N PRO A 270 24.57 -8.87 -8.56
CA PRO A 270 23.52 -7.89 -8.83
C PRO A 270 22.18 -8.30 -8.19
N ARG A 271 21.54 -7.37 -7.48
CA ARG A 271 20.23 -7.59 -6.86
C ARG A 271 19.21 -6.60 -7.39
N PRO A 272 18.18 -7.06 -8.12
CA PRO A 272 17.11 -6.18 -8.56
C PRO A 272 16.31 -5.70 -7.34
N THR A 273 16.13 -4.38 -7.24
CA THR A 273 15.21 -3.79 -6.26
C THR A 273 13.76 -3.87 -6.77
N ILE A 274 12.80 -3.60 -5.89
CA ILE A 274 11.39 -3.54 -6.22
C ILE A 274 11.06 -2.11 -6.67
N ASN A 275 10.45 -1.97 -7.85
CA ASN A 275 10.16 -0.68 -8.49
C ASN A 275 8.71 -0.63 -8.99
N GLU A 276 7.76 -1.06 -8.17
CA GLU A 276 6.36 -1.03 -8.56
C GLU A 276 5.83 0.40 -8.67
N PHE A 277 4.84 0.55 -9.54
CA PHE A 277 4.05 1.75 -9.76
C PHE A 277 2.57 1.35 -9.78
N PRO A 278 1.61 2.29 -9.59
CA PRO A 278 0.22 1.94 -9.32
C PRO A 278 -0.40 1.00 -10.35
N ALA A 279 -0.17 1.20 -11.65
CA ALA A 279 -0.67 0.29 -12.69
C ALA A 279 -0.13 -1.15 -12.53
N PHE A 280 1.14 -1.34 -12.18
CA PHE A 280 1.71 -2.67 -11.92
C PHE A 280 1.01 -3.35 -10.74
N SER A 281 0.92 -2.67 -9.59
CA SER A 281 0.38 -3.27 -8.37
C SER A 281 -1.11 -3.59 -8.50
N PHE A 282 -1.86 -2.79 -9.26
CA PHE A 282 -3.26 -3.10 -9.60
C PHE A 282 -3.40 -4.25 -10.61
N VAL A 283 -2.45 -4.48 -11.52
CA VAL A 283 -2.48 -5.66 -12.38
C VAL A 283 -2.14 -6.91 -11.57
N LEU A 284 -1.07 -6.86 -10.77
CA LEU A 284 -0.65 -7.97 -9.92
C LEU A 284 -1.73 -8.35 -8.89
N GLY A 285 -2.37 -7.36 -8.27
CA GLY A 285 -3.51 -7.57 -7.37
C GLY A 285 -3.13 -8.07 -5.98
N ASP A 286 -1.98 -7.65 -5.45
CA ASP A 286 -1.61 -7.92 -4.04
C ASP A 286 -2.29 -6.86 -3.16
N LEU A 287 -3.00 -7.29 -2.11
CA LEU A 287 -3.73 -6.39 -1.21
C LEU A 287 -2.78 -5.81 -0.16
N HIS A 288 -1.64 -5.33 -0.64
CA HIS A 288 -0.50 -4.95 0.16
C HIS A 288 -0.68 -3.53 0.76
N PRO A 289 -0.08 -3.20 1.92
CA PRO A 289 -0.30 -1.94 2.64
C PRO A 289 -0.16 -0.64 1.83
N HIS A 290 0.78 -0.56 0.89
CA HIS A 290 0.92 0.62 0.03
C HIS A 290 -0.26 0.82 -0.93
N LEU A 291 -0.91 -0.27 -1.38
CA LEU A 291 -2.09 -0.21 -2.22
C LEU A 291 -3.33 0.16 -1.41
N LEU A 292 -3.46 -0.41 -0.20
CA LEU A 292 -4.46 -0.01 0.80
C LEU A 292 -4.36 1.48 1.15
N ALA A 293 -3.13 2.02 1.21
CA ALA A 293 -2.88 3.42 1.53
C ALA A 293 -3.08 4.40 0.35
N LEU A 294 -3.11 3.92 -0.90
CA LEU A 294 -3.11 4.80 -2.07
C LEU A 294 -4.32 5.75 -2.14
N PRO A 295 -5.57 5.33 -1.84
CA PRO A 295 -6.70 6.26 -1.76
C PRO A 295 -6.58 7.28 -0.62
N LEU A 296 -6.06 6.85 0.53
CA LEU A 296 -5.77 7.73 1.68
C LEU A 296 -4.72 8.79 1.31
N LEU A 297 -3.70 8.39 0.53
CA LEU A 297 -2.66 9.31 0.02
C LEU A 297 -3.29 10.34 -0.92
N GLY A 298 -4.10 9.91 -1.89
CA GLY A 298 -4.81 10.83 -2.79
C GLY A 298 -5.70 11.82 -2.04
N ALA A 299 -6.43 11.34 -1.03
CA ALA A 299 -7.26 12.17 -0.16
C ALA A 299 -6.43 13.17 0.66
N PHE A 300 -5.30 12.73 1.22
CA PHE A 300 -4.35 13.56 1.95
C PHE A 300 -3.78 14.68 1.04
N LEU A 301 -3.31 14.34 -0.16
CA LEU A 301 -2.84 15.32 -1.14
C LEU A 301 -3.95 16.30 -1.55
N GLY A 302 -5.19 15.79 -1.68
CA GLY A 302 -6.39 16.60 -1.90
C GLY A 302 -6.61 17.62 -0.78
N SER A 303 -6.54 17.21 0.49
CA SER A 303 -6.65 18.12 1.63
C SER A 303 -5.53 19.17 1.67
N LEU A 304 -4.28 18.78 1.37
CA LEU A 304 -3.17 19.72 1.25
C LEU A 304 -3.34 20.70 0.08
N SER A 305 -3.98 20.29 -1.01
CA SER A 305 -4.27 21.20 -2.12
C SER A 305 -5.17 22.37 -1.68
N VAL A 306 -6.10 22.16 -0.74
CA VAL A 306 -6.93 23.22 -0.14
C VAL A 306 -6.08 24.15 0.74
N VAL A 307 -5.10 23.61 1.46
CA VAL A 307 -4.17 24.42 2.26
C VAL A 307 -3.39 25.40 1.38
N THR A 308 -3.00 24.98 0.16
CA THR A 308 -2.31 25.87 -0.79
C THR A 308 -3.20 27.01 -1.32
N THR A 309 -4.53 26.87 -1.30
CA THR A 309 -5.48 27.88 -1.82
C THR A 309 -6.00 28.83 -0.74
N GLY A 310 -5.90 28.46 0.53
CA GLY A 310 -5.90 29.39 1.68
C GLY A 310 -7.25 29.86 2.21
N THR A 311 -8.38 29.43 1.66
CA THR A 311 -9.73 29.86 2.10
C THR A 311 -10.29 29.07 3.29
N ARG A 312 -9.82 27.83 3.51
CA ARG A 312 -10.27 26.89 4.55
C ARG A 312 -9.08 26.13 5.18
N SER A 313 -7.94 26.80 5.37
CA SER A 313 -6.69 26.11 5.70
C SER A 313 -6.70 25.34 7.02
N VAL A 314 -7.34 25.84 8.08
CA VAL A 314 -7.33 25.13 9.38
C VAL A 314 -8.19 23.84 9.35
N PRO A 315 -9.47 23.85 8.91
CA PRO A 315 -10.22 22.61 8.74
C PRO A 315 -9.55 21.60 7.79
N ALA A 316 -8.99 22.08 6.67
CA ALA A 316 -8.26 21.24 5.74
C ALA A 316 -6.99 20.63 6.35
N LEU A 317 -6.27 21.36 7.22
CA LEU A 317 -5.12 20.84 7.96
C LEU A 317 -5.51 19.79 9.00
N VAL A 318 -6.63 19.96 9.70
CA VAL A 318 -7.14 18.95 10.64
C VAL A 318 -7.49 17.68 9.87
N LEU A 319 -8.20 17.80 8.74
CA LEU A 319 -8.47 16.66 7.86
C LEU A 319 -7.18 16.02 7.35
N ALA A 320 -6.20 16.81 6.91
CA ALA A 320 -4.89 16.32 6.49
C ALA A 320 -4.15 15.59 7.62
N GLY A 321 -4.26 16.07 8.87
CA GLY A 321 -3.71 15.41 10.06
C GLY A 321 -4.36 14.07 10.34
N VAL A 322 -5.69 13.98 10.24
CA VAL A 322 -6.41 12.70 10.38
C VAL A 322 -5.95 11.72 9.31
N LEU A 323 -5.91 12.16 8.05
CA LEU A 323 -5.50 11.33 6.92
C LEU A 323 -4.03 10.92 7.00
N LEU A 324 -3.13 11.79 7.50
CA LEU A 324 -1.74 11.43 7.74
C LEU A 324 -1.62 10.40 8.87
N GLY A 325 -2.44 10.51 9.92
CA GLY A 325 -2.53 9.49 10.97
C GLY A 325 -3.00 8.14 10.41
N CYS A 326 -4.02 8.12 9.55
CA CYS A 326 -4.46 6.92 8.85
C CYS A 326 -3.35 6.35 7.95
N LEU A 327 -2.64 7.19 7.20
CA LEU A 327 -1.48 6.77 6.40
C LEU A 327 -0.40 6.13 7.28
N TRP A 328 -0.13 6.68 8.47
CA TRP A 328 0.82 6.10 9.42
C TRP A 328 0.49 4.63 9.72
N ILE A 329 -0.76 4.37 10.10
CA ILE A 329 -1.20 3.07 10.60
C ILE A 329 -1.57 2.07 9.48
N THR A 330 -1.82 2.55 8.26
CA THR A 330 -2.00 1.70 7.08
C THR A 330 -0.69 1.40 6.38
N ASN A 331 0.21 2.36 6.21
CA ASN A 331 1.52 2.19 5.58
C ASN A 331 2.52 3.21 6.11
N THR A 332 3.23 2.86 7.18
CA THR A 332 4.20 3.76 7.85
C THR A 332 5.31 4.25 6.90
N TRP A 333 5.60 3.51 5.82
CA TRP A 333 6.60 3.92 4.82
C TRP A 333 6.22 5.17 4.03
N ALA A 334 4.95 5.58 4.02
CA ALA A 334 4.50 6.79 3.34
C ALA A 334 4.84 8.08 4.10
N LEU A 335 5.14 7.99 5.40
CA LEU A 335 5.33 9.15 6.27
C LEU A 335 6.47 10.08 5.87
N PRO A 336 7.67 9.62 5.49
CA PRO A 336 8.77 10.53 5.16
C PRO A 336 8.40 11.48 4.02
N LEU A 337 7.79 10.95 2.96
CA LEU A 337 7.40 11.74 1.79
C LEU A 337 6.17 12.61 2.07
N ALA A 338 5.18 12.09 2.81
CA ALA A 338 4.03 12.86 3.23
C ALA A 338 4.42 14.05 4.14
N ALA A 339 5.31 13.83 5.12
CA ALA A 339 5.82 14.87 6.01
C ALA A 339 6.62 15.94 5.25
N LEU A 340 7.47 15.55 4.31
CA LEU A 340 8.18 16.49 3.44
C LEU A 340 7.19 17.36 2.64
N THR A 341 6.11 16.75 2.13
CA THR A 341 5.06 17.47 1.40
C THR A 341 4.36 18.49 2.29
N VAL A 342 4.03 18.14 3.55
CA VAL A 342 3.48 19.09 4.54
C VAL A 342 4.42 20.27 4.74
N VAL A 343 5.71 20.01 4.97
CA VAL A 343 6.71 21.07 5.20
C VAL A 343 6.80 22.00 4.00
N LEU A 344 6.84 21.47 2.78
CA LEU A 344 6.93 22.29 1.56
C LEU A 344 5.65 23.12 1.34
N VAL A 345 4.47 22.53 1.53
CA VAL A 345 3.18 23.25 1.44
C VAL A 345 3.10 24.35 2.50
N ALA A 346 3.47 24.05 3.74
CA ALA A 346 3.44 24.99 4.84
C ALA A 346 4.45 26.13 4.64
N ALA A 347 5.67 25.80 4.20
CA ALA A 347 6.66 26.78 3.79
C ALA A 347 6.08 27.69 2.72
N ILE A 348 5.39 27.18 1.69
CA ILE A 348 4.85 28.06 0.65
C ILE A 348 3.76 28.98 1.15
N ARG A 349 2.88 28.46 2.01
CA ARG A 349 1.73 29.20 2.49
C ARG A 349 2.07 30.25 3.56
N TRP A 350 3.07 29.99 4.39
CA TRP A 350 3.35 30.78 5.61
C TRP A 350 4.82 31.16 5.84
N TRP A 351 5.74 30.95 4.87
CA TRP A 351 7.18 31.25 5.03
C TRP A 351 7.53 32.59 5.68
N PRO A 352 6.85 33.72 5.42
CA PRO A 352 7.21 34.98 6.07
C PRO A 352 7.01 34.97 7.59
N THR A 353 6.33 33.97 8.15
CA THR A 353 6.01 33.86 9.56
C THR A 353 6.35 32.46 10.08
N VAL A 354 7.59 32.26 10.48
CA VAL A 354 8.11 30.97 11.01
C VAL A 354 7.22 30.42 12.13
N SER A 355 6.74 31.26 13.05
CA SER A 355 5.85 30.85 14.14
C SER A 355 4.51 30.28 13.65
N ARG A 356 3.90 30.88 12.61
CA ARG A 356 2.68 30.35 11.99
C ARG A 356 2.97 29.04 11.28
N THR A 357 4.07 28.95 10.54
CA THR A 357 4.46 27.70 9.87
C THR A 357 4.63 26.56 10.90
N ALA A 358 5.36 26.82 11.98
CA ALA A 358 5.56 25.86 13.07
C ALA A 358 4.25 25.46 13.74
N LEU A 359 3.36 26.41 14.02
CA LEU A 359 2.05 26.15 14.63
C LEU A 359 1.18 25.23 13.77
N HIS A 360 1.09 25.47 12.46
CA HIS A 360 0.24 24.65 11.58
C HIS A 360 0.82 23.25 11.33
N ILE A 361 2.15 23.14 11.19
CA ILE A 361 2.83 21.83 11.15
C ILE A 361 2.60 21.08 12.47
N GLY A 362 2.74 21.78 13.61
CA GLY A 362 2.48 21.23 14.93
C GLY A 362 1.04 20.74 15.09
N LEU A 363 0.04 21.52 14.68
CA LEU A 363 -1.36 21.12 14.71
C LEU A 363 -1.61 19.84 13.90
N LEU A 364 -1.16 19.81 12.65
CA LEU A 364 -1.33 18.64 11.77
C LEU A 364 -0.63 17.41 12.37
N GLY A 365 0.60 17.58 12.85
CA GLY A 365 1.38 16.53 13.49
C GLY A 365 0.71 15.99 14.76
N CYS A 366 0.19 16.87 15.62
CA CYS A 366 -0.54 16.48 16.83
C CYS A 366 -1.77 15.65 16.49
N VAL A 367 -2.57 16.06 15.49
CA VAL A 367 -3.75 15.29 15.06
C VAL A 367 -3.32 13.92 14.51
N ALA A 368 -2.29 13.87 13.68
CA ALA A 368 -1.77 12.61 13.13
C ALA A 368 -1.27 11.66 14.22
N VAL A 369 -0.58 12.17 15.23
CA VAL A 369 -0.12 11.40 16.40
C VAL A 369 -1.30 10.87 17.21
N VAL A 370 -2.34 11.68 17.47
CA VAL A 370 -3.54 11.23 18.20
C VAL A 370 -4.24 10.08 17.48
N VAL A 371 -4.36 10.19 16.15
CA VAL A 371 -4.92 9.12 15.31
C VAL A 371 -4.04 7.87 15.34
N ALA A 372 -2.72 8.02 15.23
CA ALA A 372 -1.80 6.88 15.20
C ALA A 372 -1.45 6.31 16.60
N LEU A 373 -1.93 6.93 17.69
CA LEU A 373 -1.52 6.59 19.05
C LEU A 373 -1.71 5.10 19.40
N PRO A 374 -2.87 4.45 19.13
CA PRO A 374 -3.04 3.04 19.46
C PRO A 374 -1.99 2.14 18.78
N PHE A 375 -1.73 2.40 17.50
CA PHE A 375 -0.70 1.70 16.73
C PHE A 375 0.69 1.90 17.31
N GLN A 376 1.04 3.14 17.69
CA GLN A 376 2.35 3.45 18.27
C GLN A 376 2.59 2.76 19.62
N VAL A 377 1.54 2.46 20.38
CA VAL A 377 1.64 1.77 21.66
C VAL A 377 1.84 0.27 21.47
N THR A 378 1.26 -0.34 20.44
CA THR A 378 1.26 -1.80 20.25
C THR A 378 2.25 -2.31 19.22
N TYR A 379 2.66 -1.48 18.26
CA TYR A 379 3.52 -1.88 17.15
C TYR A 379 4.99 -1.92 17.55
N ILE A 380 5.66 -3.03 17.21
CA ILE A 380 7.11 -3.18 17.34
C ILE A 380 7.72 -2.99 15.95
N PRO A 381 8.52 -1.92 15.71
CA PRO A 381 9.14 -1.69 14.41
C PRO A 381 10.00 -2.87 13.94
N SER A 382 9.72 -3.36 12.74
CA SER A 382 10.47 -4.42 12.05
C SER A 382 11.76 -3.92 11.37
N TYR A 383 11.99 -2.61 11.38
CA TYR A 383 13.14 -1.95 10.78
C TYR A 383 14.10 -1.41 11.85
N GLY A 384 15.37 -1.37 11.47
CA GLY A 384 16.47 -0.84 12.22
C GLY A 384 17.42 -1.91 12.75
N LEU A 385 18.63 -1.50 13.10
CA LEU A 385 19.62 -2.36 13.74
C LEU A 385 19.18 -2.76 15.14
N LEU A 386 19.55 -3.98 15.58
CA LEU A 386 19.37 -4.39 16.97
C LEU A 386 20.21 -3.49 17.89
N PRO A 387 19.83 -3.31 19.17
CA PRO A 387 20.54 -2.38 20.05
C PRO A 387 22.03 -2.72 20.19
N GLN A 388 22.35 -4.01 20.17
CA GLN A 388 23.71 -4.56 20.25
C GLN A 388 24.58 -4.28 19.03
N ASP A 389 23.98 -4.00 17.86
CA ASP A 389 24.71 -3.77 16.60
C ASP A 389 25.12 -2.29 16.43
N VAL A 390 24.71 -1.42 17.37
CA VAL A 390 25.03 0.01 17.34
C VAL A 390 26.37 0.24 18.02
N PRO A 391 27.30 1.00 17.40
CA PRO A 391 28.57 1.35 18.03
C PRO A 391 28.36 1.96 19.44
N PRO A 392 29.09 1.51 20.48
CA PRO A 392 28.85 1.92 21.87
C PRO A 392 28.89 3.44 22.10
N THR A 393 29.69 4.16 21.29
CA THR A 393 29.79 5.63 21.33
C THR A 393 28.52 6.31 20.83
N LEU A 394 27.90 5.78 19.76
CA LEU A 394 26.67 6.29 19.17
C LEU A 394 25.43 5.87 19.98
N ALA A 395 25.48 4.67 20.58
CA ALA A 395 24.40 4.14 21.42
C ALA A 395 24.09 5.04 22.63
N ARG A 396 25.08 5.77 23.15
CA ARG A 396 24.93 6.68 24.30
C ARG A 396 24.18 7.97 23.97
N ILE A 397 24.01 8.33 22.70
CA ILE A 397 23.33 9.55 22.26
C ILE A 397 21.95 9.15 21.70
N PRO A 398 20.83 9.38 22.42
CA PRO A 398 19.54 8.76 22.08
C PRO A 398 19.04 9.05 20.65
N LEU A 399 19.15 10.30 20.19
CA LEU A 399 18.71 10.70 18.85
C LEU A 399 19.61 10.14 17.75
N LEU A 400 20.92 10.20 17.96
CA LEU A 400 21.90 9.71 16.99
C LEU A 400 21.86 8.17 16.91
N SER A 401 21.67 7.49 18.04
CA SER A 401 21.43 6.05 18.11
C SER A 401 20.20 5.68 17.29
N ARG A 402 19.04 6.34 17.49
CA ARG A 402 17.84 6.11 16.69
C ARG A 402 18.08 6.33 15.19
N LEU A 403 18.73 7.43 14.82
CA LEU A 403 19.04 7.74 13.42
C LEU A 403 19.90 6.66 12.76
N VAL A 404 21.01 6.28 13.40
CA VAL A 404 21.97 5.29 12.86
C VAL A 404 21.35 3.89 12.82
N ARG A 405 20.48 3.57 13.78
CA ARG A 405 19.73 2.31 13.79
C ARG A 405 18.78 2.24 12.60
N THR A 406 18.05 3.31 12.33
CA THR A 406 16.97 3.30 11.34
C THR A 406 17.47 3.57 9.92
N VAL A 407 18.43 4.47 9.74
CA VAL A 407 18.88 4.94 8.42
C VAL A 407 20.23 4.35 8.06
N GLY A 408 20.29 3.69 6.91
CA GLY A 408 21.49 3.23 6.24
C GLY A 408 21.95 4.23 5.16
N VAL A 409 23.23 4.16 4.82
CA VAL A 409 23.85 4.97 3.75
C VAL A 409 24.21 4.04 2.59
N VAL A 410 23.86 4.42 1.37
CA VAL A 410 24.20 3.70 0.15
C VAL A 410 25.69 3.91 -0.16
N VAL A 411 26.47 2.87 0.04
CA VAL A 411 27.94 2.84 -0.15
C VAL A 411 28.40 1.99 -1.33
N TRP A 412 27.46 1.37 -2.05
CA TRP A 412 27.70 0.59 -3.27
C TRP A 412 27.38 1.42 -4.53
N GLU A 413 27.44 0.78 -5.70
CA GLU A 413 27.11 1.44 -6.96
C GLU A 413 25.64 1.87 -6.98
N ARG A 414 25.41 3.10 -7.45
CA ARG A 414 24.09 3.74 -7.49
C ARG A 414 23.43 3.50 -8.83
N SER A 415 22.15 3.83 -8.93
CA SER A 415 21.35 3.60 -10.13
C SER A 415 21.98 4.26 -11.34
N SER A 416 22.15 3.49 -12.42
CA SER A 416 22.69 4.02 -13.67
C SER A 416 21.70 5.01 -14.33
N PHE A 417 22.22 5.84 -15.23
CA PHE A 417 21.40 6.79 -15.98
C PHE A 417 20.25 6.09 -16.75
N GLY A 418 20.55 4.94 -17.37
CA GLY A 418 19.57 4.18 -18.15
C GLY A 418 18.51 3.48 -17.29
N GLU A 419 18.84 3.06 -16.08
CA GLU A 419 17.86 2.50 -15.12
C GLU A 419 16.92 3.59 -14.61
N LEU A 420 17.46 4.74 -14.19
CA LEU A 420 16.65 5.86 -13.70
C LEU A 420 15.72 6.41 -14.78
N LEU A 421 16.21 6.54 -16.01
CA LEU A 421 15.40 7.01 -17.12
C LEU A 421 14.31 5.99 -17.48
N ARG A 422 14.61 4.68 -17.43
CA ARG A 422 13.60 3.65 -17.65
C ARG A 422 12.55 3.62 -16.54
N ALA A 423 12.95 3.77 -15.28
CA ALA A 423 12.06 3.72 -14.13
C ALA A 423 11.16 4.97 -14.02
N HIS A 424 11.69 6.17 -14.29
CA HIS A 424 11.00 7.43 -13.99
C HIS A 424 10.66 8.28 -15.22
N GLY A 425 11.18 7.94 -16.40
CA GLY A 425 11.12 8.80 -17.59
C GLY A 425 9.71 9.27 -17.95
N THR A 426 8.70 8.40 -17.79
CA THR A 426 7.28 8.68 -18.07
C THR A 426 6.79 9.95 -17.38
N LEU A 427 7.18 10.20 -16.12
CA LEU A 427 6.73 11.36 -15.33
C LEU A 427 7.83 12.41 -15.16
N LEU A 428 9.09 11.96 -15.06
CA LEU A 428 10.25 12.83 -14.87
C LEU A 428 10.47 13.75 -16.07
N VAL A 429 10.40 13.23 -17.30
CA VAL A 429 10.64 14.05 -18.50
C VAL A 429 9.57 15.12 -18.67
N PRO A 430 8.26 14.82 -18.61
CA PRO A 430 7.23 15.85 -18.62
C PRO A 430 7.39 16.88 -17.50
N GLY A 431 7.74 16.45 -16.28
CA GLY A 431 7.98 17.35 -15.16
C GLY A 431 9.17 18.28 -15.36
N ALA A 432 10.30 17.75 -15.83
CA ALA A 432 11.50 18.53 -16.13
C ALA A 432 11.24 19.57 -17.24
N LEU A 433 10.50 19.18 -18.28
CA LEU A 433 10.07 20.10 -19.35
C LEU A 433 9.15 21.20 -18.80
N ALA A 434 8.19 20.86 -17.94
CA ALA A 434 7.27 21.84 -17.35
C ALA A 434 8.04 22.87 -16.50
N VAL A 435 8.96 22.40 -15.66
CA VAL A 435 9.84 23.25 -14.83
C VAL A 435 10.76 24.12 -15.70
N GLY A 436 11.33 23.57 -16.77
CA GLY A 436 12.15 24.31 -17.73
C GLY A 436 11.37 25.41 -18.45
N VAL A 437 10.16 25.11 -18.93
CA VAL A 437 9.27 26.10 -19.57
C VAL A 437 8.86 27.19 -18.59
N LEU A 438 8.58 26.85 -17.32
CA LEU A 438 8.30 27.85 -16.28
C LEU A 438 9.50 28.79 -16.06
N LEU A 439 10.71 28.25 -15.95
CA LEU A 439 11.94 29.05 -15.83
C LEU A 439 12.13 29.99 -17.04
N LEU A 440 11.99 29.46 -18.26
CA LEU A 440 12.14 30.22 -19.51
C LEU A 440 10.99 31.20 -19.76
N GLY A 441 9.86 31.06 -19.08
CA GLY A 441 8.74 31.99 -19.14
C GLY A 441 8.93 33.24 -18.26
N ARG A 442 9.82 33.20 -17.27
CA ARG A 442 10.06 34.35 -16.37
C ARG A 442 10.76 35.51 -17.09
N PRO A 443 10.57 36.77 -16.69
CA PRO A 443 11.36 37.89 -17.23
C PRO A 443 12.85 37.67 -16.99
N THR A 444 13.69 38.13 -17.94
CA THR A 444 15.16 37.92 -17.88
C THR A 444 15.79 38.48 -16.61
N THR A 445 15.23 39.55 -16.04
CA THR A 445 15.65 40.17 -14.78
C THR A 445 15.45 39.29 -13.56
N HIS A 446 14.47 38.39 -13.60
CA HIS A 446 14.17 37.46 -12.50
C HIS A 446 14.83 36.09 -12.68
N ARG A 447 15.42 35.81 -13.85
CA ARG A 447 16.12 34.54 -14.10
C ARG A 447 17.46 34.50 -13.35
N PRO A 448 17.94 33.31 -12.96
CA PRO A 448 19.29 33.18 -12.40
C PRO A 448 20.30 33.60 -13.48
N ARG A 449 21.35 34.32 -13.07
CA ARG A 449 22.41 34.76 -14.00
C ARG A 449 22.98 33.54 -14.71
N THR A 450 23.07 33.59 -16.04
CA THR A 450 23.49 32.44 -16.88
C THR A 450 24.79 31.82 -16.41
N GLY A 451 25.80 32.64 -16.05
CA GLY A 451 27.07 32.15 -15.52
C GLY A 451 26.95 31.37 -14.20
N ILE A 452 26.06 31.78 -13.29
CA ILE A 452 25.80 31.08 -12.02
C ILE A 452 25.09 29.74 -12.31
N THR A 453 24.10 29.75 -13.20
CA THR A 453 23.36 28.53 -13.57
C THR A 453 24.28 27.50 -14.21
N VAL A 454 25.15 27.92 -15.14
CA VAL A 454 26.13 27.06 -15.80
C VAL A 454 27.16 26.54 -14.79
N ALA A 455 27.63 27.37 -13.85
CA ALA A 455 28.56 26.94 -12.81
C ALA A 455 27.94 25.90 -11.87
N ILE A 456 26.70 26.10 -11.41
CA ILE A 456 25.99 25.13 -10.55
C ILE A 456 25.74 23.83 -11.32
N ALA A 457 25.24 23.89 -12.55
CA ALA A 457 24.99 22.71 -13.36
C ALA A 457 26.29 21.94 -13.65
N GLY A 458 27.37 22.64 -13.98
CA GLY A 458 28.70 22.07 -14.18
C GLY A 458 29.25 21.41 -12.92
N PHE A 459 29.11 22.07 -11.77
CA PHE A 459 29.51 21.51 -10.47
C PHE A 459 28.72 20.24 -10.13
N VAL A 460 27.39 20.25 -10.32
CA VAL A 460 26.53 19.07 -10.10
C VAL A 460 26.91 17.94 -11.06
N ALA A 461 27.22 18.24 -12.32
CA ALA A 461 27.66 17.23 -13.28
C ALA A 461 29.03 16.61 -12.92
N ILE A 462 29.98 17.43 -12.46
CA ILE A 462 31.28 16.95 -11.96
C ILE A 462 31.07 16.08 -10.73
N LEU A 463 30.24 16.52 -9.78
CA LEU A 463 29.92 15.74 -8.58
C LEU A 463 29.23 14.42 -8.91
N ALA A 464 28.30 14.41 -9.88
CA ALA A 464 27.64 13.21 -10.36
C ALA A 464 28.63 12.22 -10.97
N LEU A 465 29.58 12.71 -11.78
CA LEU A 465 30.61 11.86 -12.38
C LEU A 465 31.58 11.33 -11.30
N ALA A 466 32.07 12.19 -10.41
CA ALA A 466 33.01 11.85 -9.35
C ALA A 466 32.42 10.85 -8.33
N SER A 467 31.13 11.00 -8.00
CA SER A 467 30.42 10.11 -7.07
C SER A 467 29.75 8.91 -7.75
N LYS A 468 29.84 8.80 -9.08
CA LYS A 468 29.09 7.83 -9.90
C LYS A 468 27.58 7.84 -9.58
N THR A 469 27.00 9.02 -9.47
CA THR A 469 25.58 9.24 -9.11
C THR A 469 24.83 9.99 -10.21
N PRO A 470 24.44 9.35 -11.32
CA PRO A 470 23.70 9.99 -12.41
C PRO A 470 22.41 10.71 -11.99
N ALA A 471 21.78 10.26 -10.90
CA ALA A 471 20.59 10.89 -10.33
C ALA A 471 20.78 12.39 -9.99
N LEU A 472 21.99 12.81 -9.62
CA LEU A 472 22.30 14.22 -9.35
C LEU A 472 22.08 15.11 -10.58
N VAL A 473 22.35 14.59 -11.79
CA VAL A 473 22.09 15.32 -13.03
C VAL A 473 20.62 15.18 -13.42
N LEU A 474 20.14 13.94 -13.52
CA LEU A 474 18.85 13.63 -14.12
C LEU A 474 17.66 14.14 -13.27
N ILE A 475 17.78 14.11 -11.95
CA ILE A 475 16.74 14.53 -11.00
C ILE A 475 17.20 15.77 -10.22
N GLY A 476 18.46 15.81 -9.79
CA GLY A 476 18.99 16.90 -8.96
C GLY A 476 18.97 18.26 -9.66
N ILE A 477 19.33 18.36 -10.95
CA ILE A 477 19.27 19.65 -11.67
C ILE A 477 17.82 20.15 -11.82
N PRO A 478 16.85 19.37 -12.33
CA PRO A 478 15.44 19.77 -12.34
C PRO A 478 14.92 20.15 -10.95
N LEU A 479 15.31 19.41 -9.91
CA LEU A 479 14.94 19.68 -8.52
C LEU A 479 15.49 21.03 -8.02
N LEU A 480 16.74 21.37 -8.33
CA LEU A 480 17.32 22.67 -8.00
C LEU A 480 16.56 23.82 -8.68
N VAL A 481 16.18 23.64 -9.95
CA VAL A 481 15.38 24.64 -10.69
C VAL A 481 13.99 24.79 -10.06
N ALA A 482 13.33 23.67 -9.74
CA ALA A 482 12.03 23.68 -9.08
C ALA A 482 12.09 24.34 -7.69
N GLY A 483 13.11 24.03 -6.89
CA GLY A 483 13.35 24.67 -5.59
C GLY A 483 13.61 26.17 -5.70
N TRP A 484 14.40 26.60 -6.69
CA TRP A 484 14.63 28.01 -6.97
C TRP A 484 13.34 28.73 -7.39
N LEU A 485 12.51 28.12 -8.24
CA LEU A 485 11.20 28.66 -8.61
C LEU A 485 10.28 28.81 -7.40
N LEU A 486 10.29 27.85 -6.45
CA LEU A 486 9.53 27.94 -5.20
C LEU A 486 10.00 29.08 -4.29
N TRP A 487 11.29 29.38 -4.31
CA TRP A 487 11.90 30.45 -3.52
C TRP A 487 11.61 31.84 -4.09
N GLN A 488 11.69 31.99 -5.42
CA GLN A 488 11.45 33.24 -6.17
C GLN A 488 9.96 33.56 -6.39
N ARG A 489 9.08 33.10 -5.52
CA ARG A 489 7.67 33.46 -5.61
C ARG A 489 7.48 34.91 -5.18
N GLU A 490 6.78 35.68 -5.99
CA GLU A 490 6.36 37.04 -5.60
C GLU A 490 5.37 36.98 -4.43
N SER A 491 5.15 38.11 -3.77
CA SER A 491 4.34 38.28 -2.54
C SER A 491 2.91 37.74 -2.66
N SER A 492 2.40 37.53 -3.89
CA SER A 492 1.18 36.79 -4.18
C SER A 492 1.54 35.48 -4.88
N PRO A 493 1.20 34.31 -4.32
CA PRO A 493 1.59 33.04 -4.92
C PRO A 493 1.00 32.91 -6.33
N GLU A 494 1.87 32.98 -7.34
CA GLU A 494 1.51 32.66 -8.71
C GLU A 494 0.85 31.28 -8.74
N ASN A 495 -0.21 31.14 -9.54
CA ASN A 495 -1.09 29.98 -9.52
C ASN A 495 -0.35 28.62 -9.65
N TRP A 496 0.74 28.53 -10.41
CA TRP A 496 1.54 27.31 -10.59
C TRP A 496 2.34 26.89 -9.36
N SER A 497 2.70 27.83 -8.49
CA SER A 497 3.50 27.57 -7.29
C SER A 497 2.79 26.63 -6.30
N ARG A 498 1.47 26.43 -6.46
CA ARG A 498 0.66 25.53 -5.64
C ARG A 498 0.89 24.04 -5.94
N ALA A 499 1.27 23.69 -7.17
CA ALA A 499 1.48 22.29 -7.58
C ALA A 499 2.94 21.84 -7.46
N LEU A 500 3.88 22.79 -7.51
CA LEU A 500 5.31 22.53 -7.42
C LEU A 500 5.79 21.83 -6.12
N PRO A 501 5.16 21.97 -4.94
CA PRO A 501 5.61 21.31 -3.70
C PRO A 501 5.52 19.80 -3.77
N PHE A 502 4.47 19.32 -4.41
CA PHE A 502 4.21 17.90 -4.62
C PHE A 502 5.28 17.30 -5.56
N LEU A 503 5.64 18.02 -6.63
CA LEU A 503 6.71 17.60 -7.55
C LEU A 503 8.09 17.63 -6.86
N VAL A 504 8.38 18.69 -6.10
CA VAL A 504 9.65 18.82 -5.36
C VAL A 504 9.78 17.73 -4.31
N ALA A 505 8.71 17.43 -3.55
CA ALA A 505 8.71 16.32 -2.60
C ALA A 505 9.03 15.00 -3.31
N ALA A 506 8.34 14.69 -4.41
CA ALA A 506 8.55 13.46 -5.18
C ALA A 506 10.00 13.31 -5.65
N TRP A 507 10.56 14.35 -6.28
CA TRP A 507 11.95 14.33 -6.76
C TRP A 507 12.98 14.31 -5.63
N SER A 508 12.72 14.98 -4.51
CA SER A 508 13.54 14.87 -3.31
C SER A 508 13.55 13.45 -2.76
N GLY A 509 12.39 12.78 -2.71
CA GLY A 509 12.29 11.37 -2.30
C GLY A 509 13.08 10.44 -3.23
N ILE A 510 12.87 10.57 -4.54
CA ILE A 510 13.58 9.77 -5.56
C ILE A 510 15.10 10.00 -5.46
N LEU A 511 15.54 11.24 -5.27
CA LEU A 511 16.98 11.53 -5.12
C LEU A 511 17.53 11.01 -3.78
N ALA A 512 16.75 11.07 -2.69
CA ALA A 512 17.20 10.66 -1.36
C ALA A 512 17.53 9.17 -1.29
N VAL A 513 16.80 8.30 -2.00
CA VAL A 513 17.04 6.84 -1.98
C VAL A 513 18.31 6.41 -2.71
N GLU A 514 18.98 7.31 -3.41
CA GLU A 514 20.31 7.09 -3.99
C GLU A 514 21.43 7.25 -2.94
N PHE A 515 21.10 7.82 -1.78
CA PHE A 515 22.05 8.09 -0.70
C PHE A 515 21.67 7.39 0.60
N PHE A 516 20.37 7.23 0.87
CA PHE A 516 19.88 6.74 2.16
C PHE A 516 18.82 5.66 1.98
N TYR A 517 18.75 4.73 2.92
CA TYR A 517 17.69 3.72 2.97
C TYR A 517 17.28 3.43 4.40
N LEU A 518 16.08 2.91 4.61
CA LEU A 518 15.67 2.36 5.90
C LEU A 518 16.22 0.95 6.04
N ARG A 519 16.96 0.69 7.11
CA ARG A 519 17.58 -0.61 7.37
C ARG A 519 16.50 -1.62 7.74
N ASP A 520 16.21 -2.57 6.86
CA ASP A 520 15.26 -3.66 7.12
C ASP A 520 15.97 -5.04 7.09
N VAL A 521 15.21 -6.12 6.93
CA VAL A 521 15.73 -7.49 6.84
C VAL A 521 16.72 -7.70 5.69
N PHE A 522 16.55 -7.02 4.57
CA PHE A 522 17.33 -7.26 3.36
C PHE A 522 18.70 -6.60 3.45
N GLY A 523 18.80 -5.53 4.25
CA GLY A 523 20.03 -4.76 4.44
C GLY A 523 20.42 -3.90 3.24
N ASP A 524 19.65 -3.94 2.16
CA ASP A 524 19.75 -3.08 0.99
C ASP A 524 18.63 -2.02 0.99
N ARG A 525 18.51 -1.30 -0.13
CA ARG A 525 17.50 -0.25 -0.30
C ARG A 525 16.24 -0.72 -1.01
N MET A 526 16.05 -2.03 -1.24
CA MET A 526 14.96 -2.56 -2.07
C MET A 526 13.58 -2.03 -1.66
N ASN A 527 13.22 -2.17 -0.38
CA ASN A 527 11.93 -1.68 0.12
C ASN A 527 11.86 -0.16 0.18
N THR A 528 12.98 0.52 0.47
CA THR A 528 12.97 2.00 0.49
C THR A 528 12.72 2.55 -0.91
N VAL A 529 13.40 2.01 -1.93
CA VAL A 529 13.19 2.34 -3.34
C VAL A 529 11.74 2.09 -3.72
N PHE A 530 11.21 0.91 -3.41
CA PHE A 530 9.82 0.56 -3.70
C PHE A 530 8.83 1.57 -3.11
N LYS A 531 8.80 1.70 -1.78
CA LYS A 531 7.75 2.46 -1.11
C LYS A 531 7.84 3.95 -1.44
N VAL A 532 9.05 4.51 -1.56
CA VAL A 532 9.23 5.92 -1.94
C VAL A 532 8.86 6.16 -3.40
N TYR A 533 9.25 5.28 -4.33
CA TYR A 533 8.91 5.46 -5.75
C TYR A 533 7.41 5.36 -5.99
N PHE A 534 6.74 4.45 -5.29
CA PHE A 534 5.29 4.27 -5.41
C PHE A 534 4.53 5.56 -5.03
N ASP A 535 4.86 6.15 -3.88
CA ASP A 535 4.22 7.39 -3.44
C ASP A 535 4.65 8.59 -4.29
N ALA A 536 5.93 8.67 -4.68
CA ALA A 536 6.44 9.71 -5.57
C ALA A 536 5.73 9.70 -6.95
N TRP A 537 5.29 8.54 -7.43
CA TRP A 537 4.46 8.42 -8.63
C TRP A 537 3.10 9.12 -8.45
N ALA A 538 2.43 8.87 -7.32
CA ALA A 538 1.14 9.49 -7.01
C ALA A 538 1.24 11.01 -6.82
N LEU A 539 2.29 11.50 -6.15
CA LEU A 539 2.55 12.93 -6.01
C LEU A 539 2.76 13.61 -7.37
N GLN A 540 3.51 12.97 -8.27
CA GLN A 540 3.71 13.48 -9.65
C GLN A 540 2.41 13.47 -10.45
N ALA A 541 1.59 12.41 -10.32
CA ALA A 541 0.27 12.34 -10.98
C ALA A 541 -0.66 13.48 -10.54
N VAL A 542 -0.59 13.93 -9.28
CA VAL A 542 -1.33 15.10 -8.78
C VAL A 542 -0.73 16.43 -9.28
N ALA A 543 0.60 16.55 -9.30
CA ALA A 543 1.30 17.80 -9.59
C ALA A 543 1.32 18.16 -11.09
N LEU A 544 1.68 17.19 -11.93
CA LEU A 544 1.98 17.41 -13.34
C LEU A 544 0.82 18.00 -14.15
N PRO A 545 -0.44 17.60 -13.97
CA PRO A 545 -1.54 18.16 -14.77
C PRO A 545 -1.63 19.67 -14.68
N ALA A 546 -1.41 20.25 -13.50
CA ALA A 546 -1.46 21.69 -13.31
C ALA A 546 -0.19 22.39 -13.85
N LEU A 547 0.97 21.75 -13.76
CA LEU A 547 2.24 22.29 -14.29
C LEU A 547 2.27 22.27 -15.82
N LEU A 548 1.79 21.21 -16.46
CA LEU A 548 1.78 21.05 -17.92
C LEU A 548 0.85 22.06 -18.64
N LEU A 549 -0.13 22.65 -17.95
CA LEU A 549 -0.92 23.76 -18.50
C LEU A 549 -0.05 24.95 -18.93
N HIS A 550 1.14 25.12 -18.35
CA HIS A 550 2.07 26.19 -18.73
C HIS A 550 2.74 25.92 -20.06
N ILE A 551 3.01 24.64 -20.37
CA ILE A 551 3.49 24.25 -21.69
C ILE A 551 2.44 24.60 -22.74
N LEU A 552 1.16 24.28 -22.49
CA LEU A 552 0.06 24.62 -23.40
C LEU A 552 -0.12 26.12 -23.60
N ARG A 553 0.17 26.92 -22.58
CA ARG A 553 0.08 28.40 -22.60
C ARG A 553 1.33 29.09 -23.12
N SER A 554 2.46 28.37 -23.24
CA SER A 554 3.71 28.91 -23.75
C SER A 554 3.59 29.32 -25.24
N ARG A 555 4.49 30.20 -25.70
CA ARG A 555 4.51 30.73 -27.07
C ARG A 555 5.83 30.40 -27.76
N GLY A 556 5.83 30.43 -29.09
CA GLY A 556 7.01 30.18 -29.92
C GLY A 556 7.38 28.69 -30.03
N PHE A 557 8.62 28.43 -30.47
CA PHE A 557 9.10 27.08 -30.82
C PHE A 557 9.15 26.09 -29.63
N LEU A 558 9.24 26.59 -28.40
CA LEU A 558 9.31 25.76 -27.20
C LEU A 558 8.02 24.95 -26.98
N ARG A 559 6.86 25.49 -27.41
CA ARG A 559 5.56 24.82 -27.24
C ARG A 559 5.48 23.49 -28.02
N PRO A 560 5.58 23.46 -29.36
CA PRO A 560 5.46 22.22 -30.11
C PRO A 560 6.53 21.18 -29.75
N VAL A 561 7.77 21.62 -29.48
CA VAL A 561 8.85 20.72 -29.05
C VAL A 561 8.55 20.08 -27.70
N SER A 562 8.19 20.88 -26.69
CA SER A 562 7.90 20.35 -25.36
C SER A 562 6.68 19.44 -25.37
N LEU A 563 5.62 19.79 -26.13
CA LEU A 563 4.44 18.93 -26.28
C LEU A 563 4.78 17.62 -26.96
N GLY A 564 5.58 17.64 -28.04
CA GLY A 564 6.02 16.43 -28.72
C GLY A 564 6.80 15.49 -27.80
N LEU A 565 7.72 16.04 -27.00
CA LEU A 565 8.50 15.25 -26.02
C LEU A 565 7.63 14.72 -24.88
N VAL A 566 6.67 15.49 -24.38
CA VAL A 566 5.70 15.02 -23.37
C VAL A 566 4.88 13.87 -23.95
N VAL A 567 4.33 14.01 -25.15
CA VAL A 567 3.53 12.97 -25.80
C VAL A 567 4.38 11.70 -26.01
N LEU A 568 5.61 11.82 -26.50
CA LEU A 568 6.51 10.69 -26.69
C LEU A 568 6.81 9.97 -25.36
N ALA A 569 7.10 10.72 -24.30
CA ALA A 569 7.35 10.19 -22.96
C ALA A 569 6.16 9.40 -22.41
N LEU A 570 4.94 9.93 -22.61
CA LEU A 570 3.71 9.28 -22.17
C LEU A 570 3.35 8.07 -23.03
N LEU A 571 3.56 8.12 -24.35
CA LEU A 571 3.34 6.98 -25.25
C LEU A 571 4.26 5.81 -24.89
N ALA A 572 5.53 6.07 -24.57
CA ALA A 572 6.45 5.02 -24.13
C ALA A 572 5.97 4.34 -22.84
N GLY A 573 5.45 5.09 -21.86
CA GLY A 573 4.86 4.53 -20.64
C GLY A 573 3.53 3.81 -20.88
N ALA A 574 2.71 4.30 -21.81
CA ALA A 574 1.39 3.74 -22.14
C ALA A 574 1.45 2.35 -22.79
N LEU A 575 2.63 1.90 -23.24
CA LEU A 575 2.82 0.55 -23.77
C LEU A 575 2.72 -0.54 -22.68
N TYR A 576 3.01 -0.21 -21.42
CA TYR A 576 3.02 -1.20 -20.34
C TYR A 576 1.60 -1.71 -19.98
N PRO A 577 0.63 -0.87 -19.57
CA PRO A 577 -0.65 -1.37 -19.05
C PRO A 577 -1.39 -2.33 -19.99
N PRO A 578 -1.62 -2.04 -21.28
CA PRO A 578 -2.38 -2.95 -22.14
C PRO A 578 -1.68 -4.29 -22.34
N LEU A 579 -0.34 -4.30 -22.49
CA LEU A 579 0.42 -5.54 -22.66
C LEU A 579 0.47 -6.37 -21.37
N SER A 580 0.64 -5.72 -20.24
CA SER A 580 0.64 -6.37 -18.92
C SER A 580 -0.72 -6.97 -18.60
N ILE A 581 -1.80 -6.19 -18.79
CA ILE A 581 -3.19 -6.63 -18.57
C ILE A 581 -3.51 -7.84 -19.46
N TRP A 582 -3.27 -7.73 -20.77
CA TRP A 582 -3.58 -8.81 -21.71
C TRP A 582 -2.83 -10.11 -21.36
N LYS A 583 -1.55 -10.03 -20.97
CA LYS A 583 -0.77 -11.20 -20.55
C LYS A 583 -1.23 -11.76 -19.20
N TRP A 584 -1.67 -10.91 -18.27
CA TRP A 584 -2.10 -11.32 -16.93
C TRP A 584 -3.45 -12.04 -16.93
N THR A 585 -4.35 -11.65 -17.85
CA THR A 585 -5.70 -12.21 -17.98
C THR A 585 -5.80 -13.29 -19.06
N ASP A 586 -4.65 -13.75 -19.59
CA ASP A 586 -4.59 -14.67 -20.73
C ASP A 586 -5.51 -14.24 -21.89
N GLY A 587 -5.39 -12.97 -22.30
CA GLY A 587 -6.19 -12.39 -23.36
C GLY A 587 -7.68 -12.22 -23.04
N PHE A 588 -8.08 -12.28 -21.77
CA PHE A 588 -9.47 -12.30 -21.33
C PHE A 588 -10.23 -13.54 -21.82
N ALA A 589 -9.55 -14.69 -21.90
CA ALA A 589 -10.12 -15.93 -22.44
C ALA A 589 -11.35 -16.41 -21.66
N GLN A 590 -11.30 -16.42 -20.33
CA GLN A 590 -12.38 -16.91 -19.49
C GLN A 590 -12.48 -16.17 -18.15
N ALA A 591 -13.69 -15.74 -17.78
CA ALA A 591 -13.98 -15.24 -16.45
C ALA A 591 -14.24 -16.41 -15.48
N GLN A 592 -13.63 -16.35 -14.30
CA GLN A 592 -13.63 -17.36 -13.23
C GLN A 592 -14.44 -16.94 -11.98
N GLY A 593 -15.04 -15.75 -11.98
CA GLY A 593 -15.76 -15.21 -10.82
C GLY A 593 -14.85 -14.44 -9.86
N LEU A 594 -15.35 -14.09 -8.67
CA LEU A 594 -14.62 -13.28 -7.68
C LEU A 594 -14.09 -14.09 -6.50
N ASP A 595 -14.47 -15.35 -6.38
CA ASP A 595 -13.94 -16.28 -5.39
C ASP A 595 -12.45 -16.57 -5.65
N GLY A 596 -11.58 -16.05 -4.78
CA GLY A 596 -10.14 -16.22 -4.90
C GLY A 596 -9.59 -17.59 -4.50
N LEU A 597 -10.41 -18.47 -3.92
CA LEU A 597 -10.06 -19.85 -3.54
C LEU A 597 -10.72 -20.91 -4.44
N GLU A 598 -11.49 -20.51 -5.44
CA GLU A 598 -12.15 -21.41 -6.38
C GLU A 598 -11.17 -22.39 -7.06
N TYR A 599 -9.93 -21.95 -7.36
CA TYR A 599 -8.90 -22.83 -7.91
C TYR A 599 -8.58 -24.01 -6.98
N LEU A 600 -8.60 -23.79 -5.66
CA LEU A 600 -8.33 -24.83 -4.66
C LEU A 600 -9.49 -25.82 -4.61
N ARG A 601 -10.73 -25.34 -4.73
CA ARG A 601 -11.92 -26.20 -4.80
C ARG A 601 -11.94 -27.08 -6.05
N GLN A 602 -11.43 -26.58 -7.17
CA GLN A 602 -11.34 -27.34 -8.42
C GLN A 602 -10.21 -28.36 -8.42
N ALA A 603 -9.03 -27.97 -7.94
CA ALA A 603 -7.82 -28.81 -7.98
C ALA A 603 -7.73 -29.78 -6.78
N HIS A 604 -8.19 -29.36 -5.60
CA HIS A 604 -8.05 -30.08 -4.33
C HIS A 604 -9.37 -30.04 -3.52
N PRO A 605 -10.43 -30.74 -3.98
CA PRO A 605 -11.77 -30.65 -3.38
C PRO A 605 -11.82 -31.09 -1.91
N ASP A 606 -10.99 -32.05 -1.51
CA ASP A 606 -10.93 -32.53 -0.12
C ASP A 606 -10.30 -31.50 0.82
N GLU A 607 -9.24 -30.81 0.38
CA GLU A 607 -8.64 -29.68 1.11
C GLU A 607 -9.62 -28.52 1.23
N ALA A 608 -10.33 -28.18 0.15
CA ALA A 608 -11.36 -27.14 0.18
C ALA A 608 -12.51 -27.49 1.14
N ALA A 609 -12.92 -28.77 1.19
CA ALA A 609 -13.95 -29.24 2.12
C ALA A 609 -13.47 -29.18 3.58
N GLY A 610 -12.22 -29.57 3.86
CA GLY A 610 -11.62 -29.45 5.19
C GLY A 610 -11.55 -28.00 5.68
N ILE A 611 -11.07 -27.07 4.85
CA ILE A 611 -11.06 -25.63 5.13
C ILE A 611 -12.47 -25.11 5.43
N GLN A 612 -13.46 -25.52 4.64
CA GLN A 612 -14.85 -25.12 4.85
C GLN A 612 -15.41 -25.69 6.16
N TRP A 613 -15.04 -26.93 6.51
CA TRP A 613 -15.41 -27.53 7.79
C TRP A 613 -14.83 -26.74 8.97
N VAL A 614 -13.54 -26.37 8.92
CA VAL A 614 -12.91 -25.54 9.97
C VAL A 614 -13.64 -24.21 10.11
N ARG A 615 -13.97 -23.53 9.00
CA ARG A 615 -14.71 -22.25 9.03
C ARG A 615 -16.07 -22.36 9.72
N GLY A 616 -16.79 -23.47 9.50
CA GLY A 616 -18.14 -23.70 10.01
C GLY A 616 -18.21 -24.26 11.43
N ASN A 617 -17.17 -24.96 11.90
CA ASN A 617 -17.22 -25.73 13.14
C ASN A 617 -16.21 -25.26 14.20
N ALA A 618 -15.10 -24.64 13.82
CA ALA A 618 -14.11 -24.13 14.79
C ALA A 618 -14.48 -22.71 15.25
N ALA A 619 -14.28 -22.42 16.54
CA ALA A 619 -14.39 -21.07 17.07
C ALA A 619 -13.42 -20.11 16.34
N ALA A 620 -13.70 -18.80 16.39
CA ALA A 620 -12.90 -17.80 15.68
C ALA A 620 -11.47 -17.68 16.24
N ASP A 621 -11.28 -18.00 17.52
CA ASP A 621 -10.03 -17.98 18.27
C ASP A 621 -9.39 -19.37 18.43
N ALA A 622 -10.03 -20.43 17.91
CA ALA A 622 -9.50 -21.79 17.97
C ALA A 622 -8.16 -21.88 17.22
N VAL A 623 -7.16 -22.48 17.87
CA VAL A 623 -5.87 -22.77 17.24
C VAL A 623 -5.98 -24.06 16.44
N VAL A 624 -5.72 -23.98 15.14
CA VAL A 624 -5.73 -25.11 14.21
C VAL A 624 -4.29 -25.39 13.79
N LEU A 625 -3.72 -26.47 14.28
CA LEU A 625 -2.39 -26.91 13.88
C LEU A 625 -2.43 -27.44 12.45
N GLU A 626 -1.61 -26.83 11.59
CA GLU A 626 -1.34 -27.25 10.23
C GLU A 626 0.18 -27.24 9.97
N ALA A 627 0.62 -27.80 8.84
CA ALA A 627 2.01 -27.77 8.40
C ALA A 627 2.57 -26.33 8.39
N PRO A 628 3.84 -26.14 8.81
CA PRO A 628 4.50 -24.83 8.71
C PRO A 628 4.64 -24.38 7.26
N GLY A 629 5.03 -23.13 7.03
CA GLY A 629 5.20 -22.61 5.68
C GLY A 629 6.48 -21.81 5.47
N CYS A 630 7.14 -22.02 4.33
CA CYS A 630 8.11 -21.06 3.81
C CYS A 630 7.39 -19.92 3.09
N SER A 631 7.90 -18.69 3.23
CA SER A 631 7.43 -17.52 2.49
C SER A 631 7.31 -17.79 0.98
N TYR A 632 6.17 -17.44 0.39
CA TYR A 632 5.86 -17.65 -1.04
C TYR A 632 5.80 -19.12 -1.47
N GLY A 633 5.86 -20.06 -0.53
CA GLY A 633 5.92 -21.48 -0.81
C GLY A 633 4.58 -22.03 -1.30
N MET A 634 4.66 -22.90 -2.29
CA MET A 634 3.54 -23.68 -2.81
C MET A 634 4.02 -25.10 -3.09
N THR A 635 3.17 -26.07 -2.79
CA THR A 635 3.38 -27.48 -3.13
C THR A 635 2.11 -28.02 -3.75
N MET A 636 2.22 -28.65 -4.93
CA MET A 636 1.06 -29.16 -5.69
C MET A 636 -0.03 -28.11 -5.91
N GLU A 637 0.34 -26.85 -6.21
CA GLU A 637 -0.58 -25.70 -6.33
C GLU A 637 -1.31 -25.27 -5.05
N ILE A 638 -0.99 -25.87 -3.89
CA ILE A 638 -1.51 -25.47 -2.58
C ILE A 638 -0.51 -24.49 -1.94
N PRO A 639 -0.91 -23.25 -1.60
CA PRO A 639 -0.09 -22.35 -0.81
C PRO A 639 0.24 -22.95 0.55
N HIS A 640 1.46 -22.76 1.04
CA HIS A 640 1.77 -23.14 2.42
C HIS A 640 0.93 -22.31 3.41
N SER A 641 0.55 -22.91 4.54
CA SER A 641 -0.30 -22.28 5.57
C SER A 641 -1.72 -21.93 5.07
N ARG A 642 -2.28 -22.76 4.18
CA ARG A 642 -3.58 -22.51 3.53
C ARG A 642 -4.77 -22.50 4.49
N VAL A 643 -4.75 -23.26 5.58
CA VAL A 643 -5.91 -23.38 6.48
C VAL A 643 -6.06 -22.11 7.30
N SER A 644 -5.00 -21.64 7.94
CA SER A 644 -4.98 -20.36 8.65
C SER A 644 -5.23 -19.19 7.72
N MET A 645 -4.63 -19.20 6.52
CA MET A 645 -4.88 -18.22 5.46
C MET A 645 -6.37 -18.09 5.14
N ALA A 646 -7.03 -19.20 4.84
CA ALA A 646 -8.41 -19.19 4.37
C ALA A 646 -9.39 -19.00 5.53
N THR A 647 -9.13 -19.55 6.71
CA THR A 647 -10.13 -19.57 7.79
C THR A 647 -10.00 -18.40 8.77
N GLY A 648 -8.84 -17.74 8.81
CA GLY A 648 -8.53 -16.73 9.82
C GLY A 648 -8.32 -17.31 11.23
N ARG A 649 -8.29 -18.64 11.38
CA ARG A 649 -7.95 -19.29 12.65
C ARG A 649 -6.43 -19.40 12.75
N PRO A 650 -5.84 -19.05 13.90
CA PRO A 650 -4.39 -19.08 14.06
C PRO A 650 -3.83 -20.50 14.01
N THR A 651 -2.63 -20.65 13.44
CA THR A 651 -1.79 -21.86 13.58
C THR A 651 -0.55 -21.55 14.43
N VAL A 652 0.19 -22.58 14.83
CA VAL A 652 1.42 -22.45 15.63
C VAL A 652 2.48 -21.65 14.87
N LEU A 653 2.76 -21.98 13.61
CA LEU A 653 3.66 -21.20 12.77
C LEU A 653 3.25 -21.31 11.30
N GLY A 654 3.06 -20.17 10.64
CA GLY A 654 2.85 -20.11 9.19
C GLY A 654 4.13 -19.77 8.43
N TRP A 655 4.10 -18.69 7.65
CA TRP A 655 5.24 -18.25 6.82
C TRP A 655 6.40 -17.70 7.66
N ASP A 656 7.40 -18.53 7.91
CA ASP A 656 8.51 -18.25 8.83
C ASP A 656 9.32 -16.99 8.46
N GLY A 657 9.59 -16.78 7.18
CA GLY A 657 10.35 -15.63 6.71
C GLY A 657 9.60 -14.31 6.84
N HIS A 658 8.26 -14.32 6.81
CA HIS A 658 7.44 -13.13 7.07
C HIS A 658 7.29 -12.89 8.57
N GLU A 659 7.11 -13.95 9.37
CA GLU A 659 7.13 -13.85 10.83
C GLU A 659 8.46 -13.29 11.34
N TYR A 660 9.58 -13.76 10.79
CA TYR A 660 10.90 -13.20 11.09
C TYR A 660 10.95 -11.70 10.80
N GLN A 661 10.45 -11.27 9.62
CA GLN A 661 10.41 -9.85 9.26
C GLN A 661 9.60 -9.04 10.25
N TRP A 662 8.40 -9.49 10.61
CA TRP A 662 7.50 -8.77 11.52
C TRP A 662 8.03 -8.74 12.96
N ARG A 663 8.74 -9.78 13.40
CA ARG A 663 9.16 -9.95 14.81
C ARG A 663 10.59 -9.53 15.10
N ARG A 664 11.39 -9.20 14.08
CA ARG A 664 12.82 -8.85 14.22
C ARG A 664 13.10 -7.73 15.23
N GLY A 665 12.14 -6.85 15.49
CA GLY A 665 12.26 -5.80 16.49
C GLY A 665 12.35 -6.30 17.94
N SER A 666 12.10 -7.59 18.22
CA SER A 666 12.13 -8.20 19.55
C SER A 666 12.93 -9.51 19.58
N LEU A 667 14.00 -9.56 20.38
CA LEU A 667 14.80 -10.78 20.57
C LEU A 667 13.99 -11.92 21.20
N GLU A 668 13.07 -11.60 22.11
CA GLU A 668 12.16 -12.58 22.73
C GLU A 668 11.27 -13.23 21.67
N GLN A 669 10.73 -12.44 20.74
CA GLN A 669 9.88 -12.97 19.68
C GLN A 669 10.65 -13.77 18.64
N LEU A 670 11.92 -13.43 18.39
CA LEU A 670 12.80 -14.23 17.54
C LEU A 670 13.15 -15.58 18.19
N ALA A 671 13.38 -15.62 19.50
CA ALA A 671 13.57 -16.89 20.21
C ALA A 671 12.30 -17.77 20.14
N ALA A 672 11.12 -17.18 20.36
CA ALA A 672 9.84 -17.88 20.22
C ALA A 672 9.57 -18.39 18.79
N LEU A 673 10.08 -17.69 17.76
CA LEU A 673 10.00 -18.16 16.38
C LEU A 673 10.82 -19.45 16.17
N GLU A 674 12.05 -19.50 16.69
CA GLU A 674 12.91 -20.68 16.56
C GLU A 674 12.40 -21.86 17.39
N GLU A 675 11.83 -21.61 18.58
CA GLU A 675 11.15 -22.62 19.40
C GLU A 675 9.99 -23.27 18.64
N ARG A 676 9.14 -22.47 17.98
CA ARG A 676 8.03 -22.99 17.15
C ARG A 676 8.53 -23.82 15.98
N LYS A 677 9.60 -23.40 15.30
CA LYS A 677 10.22 -24.19 14.21
C LYS A 677 10.75 -25.54 14.69
N ALA A 678 11.29 -25.62 15.90
CA ALA A 678 11.74 -26.88 16.49
C ALA A 678 10.54 -27.77 16.84
N ALA A 679 9.56 -27.22 17.57
CA ALA A 679 8.36 -27.94 17.99
C ALA A 679 7.57 -28.55 16.81
N LEU A 680 7.43 -27.82 15.71
CA LEU A 680 6.70 -28.33 14.53
C LEU A 680 7.47 -29.41 13.78
N ARG A 681 8.81 -29.34 13.72
CA ARG A 681 9.60 -30.43 13.14
C ARG A 681 9.45 -31.71 13.96
N GLU A 682 9.47 -31.61 15.28
CA GLU A 682 9.29 -32.76 16.15
C GLU A 682 7.89 -33.39 16.02
N ILE A 683 6.82 -32.59 15.99
CA ILE A 683 5.47 -33.11 15.78
C ILE A 683 5.34 -33.81 14.43
N PHE A 684 5.75 -33.16 13.34
CA PHE A 684 5.44 -33.66 12.02
C PHE A 684 6.43 -34.72 11.52
N GLU A 685 7.71 -34.70 11.90
CA GLU A 685 8.72 -35.65 11.39
C GLU A 685 9.04 -36.79 12.37
N SER A 686 8.81 -36.62 13.67
CA SER A 686 9.11 -37.63 14.70
C SER A 686 8.10 -37.62 15.87
N PRO A 687 6.80 -37.82 15.60
CA PRO A 687 5.76 -37.69 16.61
C PRO A 687 5.93 -38.73 17.74
N SER A 688 5.93 -38.24 18.98
CA SER A 688 5.87 -39.05 20.21
C SER A 688 4.78 -38.52 21.13
N VAL A 689 4.20 -39.40 21.95
CA VAL A 689 3.08 -39.06 22.85
C VAL A 689 3.44 -37.88 23.75
N GLU A 690 4.64 -37.87 24.33
CA GLU A 690 5.12 -36.83 25.24
C GLU A 690 5.23 -35.46 24.54
N HIS A 691 5.97 -35.39 23.43
CA HIS A 691 6.24 -34.12 22.73
C HIS A 691 4.97 -33.59 22.03
N VAL A 692 4.18 -34.45 21.39
CA VAL A 692 2.93 -34.03 20.76
C VAL A 692 1.99 -33.46 21.81
N LYS A 693 1.84 -34.12 22.97
CA LYS A 693 1.02 -33.58 24.06
C LYS A 693 1.54 -32.23 24.57
N GLU A 694 2.84 -32.12 24.82
CA GLU A 694 3.45 -30.88 25.31
C GLU A 694 3.19 -29.70 24.37
N VAL A 695 3.40 -29.89 23.07
CA VAL A 695 3.24 -28.80 22.10
C VAL A 695 1.77 -28.45 21.88
N LEU A 696 0.87 -29.44 21.80
CA LEU A 696 -0.57 -29.20 21.68
C LEU A 696 -1.11 -28.44 22.90
N ASP A 697 -0.63 -28.75 24.10
CA ASP A 697 -1.02 -28.06 25.33
C ASP A 697 -0.39 -26.66 25.43
N HIS A 698 0.89 -26.51 25.08
CA HIS A 698 1.60 -25.23 25.14
C HIS A 698 0.98 -24.16 24.24
N TYR A 699 0.58 -24.53 23.02
CA TYR A 699 -0.02 -23.60 22.05
C TYR A 699 -1.55 -23.61 22.04
N ASP A 700 -2.17 -24.28 23.01
CA ASP A 700 -3.63 -24.41 23.14
C ASP A 700 -4.34 -24.88 21.85
N VAL A 701 -3.76 -25.90 21.21
CA VAL A 701 -4.28 -26.45 19.96
C VAL A 701 -5.64 -27.08 20.20
N THR A 702 -6.64 -26.68 19.41
CA THR A 702 -8.01 -27.20 19.47
C THR A 702 -8.27 -28.24 18.38
N TYR A 703 -7.64 -28.06 17.21
CA TYR A 703 -7.75 -28.97 16.08
C TYR A 703 -6.39 -29.25 15.47
N VAL A 704 -6.16 -30.48 15.01
CA VAL A 704 -5.00 -30.86 14.19
C VAL A 704 -5.48 -31.22 12.80
N TYR A 705 -4.99 -30.52 11.80
CA TYR A 705 -5.33 -30.72 10.39
C TYR A 705 -4.26 -31.58 9.74
N ILE A 706 -4.64 -32.74 9.19
CA ILE A 706 -3.76 -33.62 8.43
C ILE A 706 -4.32 -33.75 7.01
N GLY A 707 -3.76 -32.98 6.08
CA GLY A 707 -4.12 -32.99 4.67
C GLY A 707 -2.92 -33.29 3.77
N THR A 708 -2.97 -32.73 2.55
CA THR A 708 -1.98 -32.98 1.51
C THR A 708 -0.58 -32.54 1.96
N LEU A 709 -0.41 -31.33 2.48
CA LEU A 709 0.90 -30.80 2.87
C LEU A 709 1.48 -31.52 4.10
N GLU A 710 0.63 -31.89 5.06
CA GLU A 710 1.04 -32.66 6.23
C GLU A 710 1.46 -34.09 5.88
N ARG A 711 1.01 -34.64 4.73
CA ARG A 711 1.40 -35.97 4.24
C ARG A 711 2.58 -35.94 3.27
N SER A 712 2.66 -34.93 2.41
CA SER A 712 3.66 -34.87 1.34
C SER A 712 4.90 -34.04 1.69
N GLY A 713 4.83 -33.21 2.73
CA GLY A 713 5.84 -32.19 3.03
C GLY A 713 5.72 -30.96 2.11
N LEU A 714 6.68 -30.04 2.24
CA LEU A 714 6.65 -28.69 1.63
C LEU A 714 7.52 -28.56 0.37
N GLY A 715 7.94 -29.68 -0.19
CA GLY A 715 8.79 -29.75 -1.39
C GLY A 715 10.24 -29.34 -1.16
N ALA A 716 11.08 -29.56 -2.18
CA ALA A 716 12.54 -29.45 -2.08
C ALA A 716 13.06 -28.03 -1.75
N ASN A 717 12.25 -27.00 -1.99
CA ASN A 717 12.63 -25.60 -1.76
C ASN A 717 12.25 -25.08 -0.36
N CYS A 718 11.64 -25.92 0.48
CA CYS A 718 11.23 -25.53 1.83
C CYS A 718 11.70 -26.57 2.86
N ALA A 719 12.74 -26.21 3.62
CA ALA A 719 13.36 -27.09 4.61
C ALA A 719 12.62 -27.13 5.96
N LEU A 720 11.46 -26.47 6.10
CA LEU A 720 10.70 -26.45 7.35
C LEU A 720 10.00 -27.78 7.64
N LEU A 721 9.67 -28.55 6.60
CA LEU A 721 9.07 -29.87 6.72
C LEU A 721 9.38 -30.71 5.48
N GLY A 722 10.27 -31.70 5.65
CA GLY A 722 10.78 -32.51 4.55
C GLY A 722 10.14 -33.89 4.46
N ALA A 723 10.12 -34.64 5.58
CA ALA A 723 9.67 -36.04 5.60
C ALA A 723 8.64 -36.27 6.72
N PRO A 724 7.42 -35.74 6.56
CA PRO A 724 6.41 -35.89 7.60
C PRO A 724 5.97 -37.36 7.80
N GLN A 725 5.64 -37.70 9.04
CA GLN A 725 5.11 -38.99 9.48
C GLN A 725 3.62 -38.86 9.85
N ALA A 726 2.78 -38.50 8.87
CA ALA A 726 1.36 -38.18 9.10
C ALA A 726 0.55 -39.33 9.73
N ASP A 727 0.85 -40.58 9.37
CA ASP A 727 0.16 -41.74 9.92
C ASP A 727 0.58 -41.98 11.38
N GLN A 728 1.88 -41.87 11.69
CA GLN A 728 2.37 -41.95 13.07
C GLN A 728 1.82 -40.80 13.94
N LEU A 729 1.65 -39.60 13.37
CA LEU A 729 1.01 -38.48 14.07
C LEU A 729 -0.46 -38.80 14.35
N SER A 730 -1.18 -39.38 13.38
CA SER A 730 -2.57 -39.84 13.57
C SER A 730 -2.68 -40.86 14.71
N ASP A 731 -1.82 -41.89 14.71
CA ASP A 731 -1.77 -42.90 15.78
C ASP A 731 -1.48 -42.28 17.15
N THR A 732 -0.58 -41.29 17.20
CA THR A 732 -0.23 -40.58 18.43
C THR A 732 -1.39 -39.72 18.95
N LEU A 733 -2.13 -39.05 18.06
CA LEU A 733 -3.31 -38.28 18.41
C LEU A 733 -4.41 -39.18 18.99
N GLU A 734 -4.67 -40.33 18.37
CA GLU A 734 -5.64 -41.31 18.87
C GLU A 734 -5.25 -41.87 20.25
N GLN A 735 -3.96 -42.14 20.49
CA GLN A 735 -3.44 -42.54 21.81
C GLN A 735 -3.65 -41.46 22.87
N LEU A 736 -3.55 -40.19 22.48
CA LEU A 736 -3.85 -39.03 23.34
C LEU A 736 -5.36 -38.78 23.49
N GLY A 737 -6.20 -39.61 22.87
CA GLY A 737 -7.66 -39.55 22.94
C GLY A 737 -8.31 -38.57 21.97
N TRP A 738 -7.54 -37.92 21.10
CA TRP A 738 -8.08 -37.05 20.05
C TRP A 738 -8.89 -37.88 19.06
N GLN A 739 -10.01 -37.34 18.59
CA GLN A 739 -10.93 -38.07 17.70
C GLN A 739 -11.06 -37.35 16.35
N PRO A 740 -11.15 -38.10 15.22
CA PRO A 740 -11.49 -37.52 13.94
C PRO A 740 -12.86 -36.82 13.99
N ALA A 741 -12.87 -35.51 13.74
CA ALA A 741 -14.08 -34.68 13.68
C ALA A 741 -14.52 -34.41 12.24
N PHE A 742 -13.60 -34.59 11.27
CA PHE A 742 -13.87 -34.54 9.84
C PHE A 742 -12.96 -35.52 9.10
N VAL A 743 -13.52 -36.24 8.12
CA VAL A 743 -12.79 -37.14 7.23
C VAL A 743 -13.37 -37.00 5.82
N GLN A 744 -12.53 -36.65 4.85
CA GLN A 744 -12.88 -36.69 3.43
C GLN A 744 -11.62 -36.92 2.60
N GLY A 745 -11.61 -38.00 1.82
CA GLY A 745 -10.42 -38.41 1.08
C GLY A 745 -9.24 -38.59 2.04
N ASP A 746 -8.11 -37.95 1.72
CA ASP A 746 -6.89 -37.97 2.54
C ASP A 746 -6.86 -36.90 3.64
N VAL A 747 -7.87 -36.02 3.70
CA VAL A 747 -7.95 -34.96 4.71
C VAL A 747 -8.68 -35.47 5.95
N VAL A 748 -7.98 -35.41 7.09
CA VAL A 748 -8.51 -35.73 8.41
C VAL A 748 -8.28 -34.56 9.36
N ILE A 749 -9.31 -34.17 10.11
CA ILE A 749 -9.19 -33.14 11.14
C ILE A 749 -9.52 -33.77 12.49
N TYR A 750 -8.54 -33.78 13.39
CA TYR A 750 -8.70 -34.27 14.76
C TYR A 750 -9.13 -33.13 15.68
N ALA A 751 -10.05 -33.41 16.60
CA ALA A 751 -10.50 -32.46 17.62
C ALA A 751 -9.98 -32.85 19.00
N ARG A 752 -9.66 -31.83 19.80
CA ARG A 752 -9.22 -32.00 21.18
C ARG A 752 -10.28 -32.73 22.02
N PRO A 753 -9.90 -33.66 22.92
CA PRO A 753 -10.83 -34.33 23.81
C PRO A 753 -11.61 -33.34 24.70
N SER A 754 -12.90 -33.60 24.93
CA SER A 754 -13.74 -32.74 25.77
C SER A 754 -13.34 -32.71 27.25
N SER A 755 -12.59 -33.72 27.74
CA SER A 755 -12.08 -33.81 29.11
C SER A 755 -10.84 -32.94 29.39
N SER A 756 -10.25 -32.30 28.37
CA SER A 756 -9.03 -31.48 28.48
C SER A 756 -9.26 -29.99 28.18
N LEU A 757 -10.51 -29.55 28.00
CA LEU A 757 -10.86 -28.13 27.92
C LEU A 757 -10.80 -27.51 29.33
N PRO A 758 -10.07 -26.41 29.56
CA PRO A 758 -10.13 -25.69 30.82
C PRO A 758 -11.56 -25.18 31.06
N HIS A 759 -12.11 -25.44 32.24
CA HIS A 759 -13.44 -24.99 32.68
C HIS A 759 -13.55 -23.47 32.81
#